data_AF-A0A397B642-F1
#
_entry.id   AF-A0A397B642-F1
#
_cell.length_a   1.000
_cell.length_b   1.000
_cell.length_c   1.000
_cell.angle_alpha   90.00
_cell.angle_beta   90.00
_cell.angle_gamma   90.00
#
_symmetry.space_group_name_H-M   'P 1'
#
loop_
_entity.id
_entity.type
_entity.pdbx_description
1 polymer ?
#
loop_
_entity_poly.entity_id
_entity_poly.type
_entity_poly.pdbx_seq_one_letter_code
_entity_poly.pdbx_strand_id
1 'polypeptide(L)'
;MGLACTRIVNGHLTRVFLVLITSRLDIYKHDPRPSFKAAIHDSFPFDRKTKVLDCADVYSGLPPFTFSITTNGNTMLLTATSYDDMLLWLDAIRNCLDNQVHILCGTLWKKSARRPQQPWVPRDVELGHISLTYVTTRLHQRVRNHVKLTSRSFVVNLEATRGHAHVFGISTGDSTITLAAPSADVKARWLKEVEIRIAKQRIQRRVFQKPFDLAGFVDVRKATKSKWRRRFVELERSALAFKSDQRRVGMSTHVPLELITAVVPTPPADESGRSLAFAIERFGAVTLYMAAFSAAEKLSWLTKLDLARRDVLQRQYLPNTPTTVLFPQAMQAILAHTGYRSVVVAEHEELDMTIEQHRRRIFVVVPTECEDAATVLVKANDATGKHVDYDAMWHLLRVHARPIKLTFRLPISKDGLLRVKTDVPVPHGTLRWFSLQKSTDDDNDNKTTTPAPLHVLRLRDCSVTLLRDLDPDFGHMPNCFVLTYSPPPVSSSSPMKPHAATADEKDKCHRTLFSASSAKECVLWMSILQVEICTFNGDTAYGPTAPPLAERRRNTFVSHVKVVADKVYAKTKDTSTHPEEGEEERGNEEDGEGARPPPPAADLPLDGGDDDDDLDAIDDDDEFLSVTERLHRHFVERPGRYLQATKEDVVQRTA
;
A
#
# COMPACT_ATOMS: atom_id res chain seq x y z
N MET A 1 10.53 -15.41 7.91
CA MET A 1 9.56 -14.33 7.59
C MET A 1 9.32 -14.33 6.08
N GLY A 2 8.24 -13.76 5.56
CA GLY A 2 8.00 -13.68 4.12
C GLY A 2 7.16 -12.47 3.73
N LEU A 3 7.81 -11.43 3.20
CA LEU A 3 7.24 -10.13 2.81
C LEU A 3 7.76 -9.72 1.41
N ALA A 4 7.09 -8.74 0.80
CA ALA A 4 7.57 -8.13 -0.44
C ALA A 4 8.54 -6.99 -0.12
N CYS A 5 9.60 -6.87 -0.90
CA CYS A 5 10.54 -5.75 -0.86
C CYS A 5 10.92 -5.36 -2.29
N THR A 6 11.58 -4.22 -2.45
CA THR A 6 12.21 -3.83 -3.71
C THR A 6 13.72 -3.99 -3.54
N ARG A 7 14.36 -4.78 -4.41
CA ARG A 7 15.82 -4.93 -4.44
C ARG A 7 16.41 -3.92 -5.41
N ILE A 8 17.49 -3.26 -5.00
CA ILE A 8 18.28 -2.39 -5.86
C ILE A 8 19.40 -3.23 -6.48
N VAL A 9 19.46 -3.30 -7.82
CA VAL A 9 20.53 -3.97 -8.58
C VAL A 9 20.98 -3.02 -9.68
N ASN A 10 22.26 -2.62 -9.69
CA ASN A 10 22.83 -1.68 -10.66
C ASN A 10 21.99 -0.41 -10.85
N GLY A 11 21.44 0.14 -9.75
CA GLY A 11 20.55 1.31 -9.76
C GLY A 11 19.08 1.03 -10.14
N HIS A 12 18.74 -0.16 -10.65
CA HIS A 12 17.37 -0.52 -11.00
C HIS A 12 16.60 -1.14 -9.82
N LEU A 13 15.38 -0.66 -9.61
CA LEU A 13 14.44 -1.12 -8.59
C LEU A 13 13.63 -2.33 -9.11
N THR A 14 13.90 -3.52 -8.58
CA THR A 14 13.15 -4.75 -8.93
C THR A 14 12.32 -5.23 -7.73
N ARG A 15 10.99 -5.31 -7.89
CA ARG A 15 10.11 -5.87 -6.86
C ARG A 15 10.32 -7.37 -6.73
N VAL A 16 10.59 -7.83 -5.50
CA VAL A 16 10.87 -9.24 -5.17
C VAL A 16 10.11 -9.67 -3.92
N PHE A 17 9.94 -10.98 -3.75
CA PHE A 17 9.47 -11.58 -2.51
C PHE A 17 10.64 -12.23 -1.78
N LEU A 18 10.87 -11.81 -0.54
CA LEU A 18 11.98 -12.27 0.28
C LEU A 18 11.48 -13.24 1.34
N VAL A 19 12.16 -14.37 1.50
CA VAL A 19 11.86 -15.37 2.52
C VAL A 19 13.09 -15.56 3.40
N LEU A 20 12.98 -15.08 4.64
CA LEU A 20 14.02 -15.25 5.65
C LEU A 20 14.02 -16.69 6.17
N ILE A 21 15.10 -17.40 5.87
CA ILE A 21 15.49 -18.72 6.38
C ILE A 21 16.63 -18.48 7.41
N THR A 22 16.91 -19.45 8.28
CA THR A 22 17.89 -19.24 9.35
C THR A 22 19.31 -19.06 8.82
N SER A 23 19.69 -19.79 7.76
CA SER A 23 21.00 -19.67 7.11
C SER A 23 21.14 -18.56 6.05
N ARG A 24 20.03 -18.03 5.51
CA ARG A 24 20.05 -17.18 4.30
C ARG A 24 18.73 -16.47 4.02
N LEU A 25 18.75 -15.51 3.08
CA LEU A 25 17.57 -14.88 2.51
C LEU A 25 17.28 -15.43 1.10
N ASP A 26 16.19 -16.19 0.93
CA ASP A 26 15.77 -16.70 -0.38
C ASP A 26 14.91 -15.66 -1.11
N ILE A 27 15.22 -15.40 -2.39
CA ILE A 27 14.62 -14.36 -3.23
C ILE A 27 13.75 -15.01 -4.31
N TYR A 28 12.52 -14.51 -4.47
CA TYR A 28 11.54 -15.00 -5.43
C TYR A 28 11.00 -13.87 -6.31
N LYS A 29 10.73 -14.16 -7.59
CA LYS A 29 10.07 -13.22 -8.53
C LYS A 29 8.58 -12.98 -8.21
N HIS A 30 7.91 -13.95 -7.57
CA HIS A 30 6.49 -13.89 -7.22
C HIS A 30 6.28 -14.46 -5.81
N ASP A 31 5.14 -14.15 -5.18
CA ASP A 31 4.84 -14.62 -3.82
C ASP A 31 4.85 -16.16 -3.75
N PRO A 32 5.78 -16.77 -2.99
CA PRO A 32 5.88 -18.23 -2.90
C PRO A 32 4.82 -18.83 -1.95
N ARG A 33 4.10 -18.00 -1.18
CA ARG A 33 3.13 -18.45 -0.16
C ARG A 33 1.85 -19.03 -0.81
N PRO A 34 1.15 -19.96 -0.14
CA PRO A 34 1.47 -20.62 1.12
C PRO A 34 2.26 -21.94 0.90
N SER A 35 2.90 -22.13 -0.25
CA SER A 35 3.43 -23.44 -0.67
C SER A 35 4.96 -23.55 -0.64
N PHE A 36 5.67 -22.45 -0.88
CA PHE A 36 7.13 -22.36 -1.05
C PHE A 36 7.71 -23.36 -2.06
N LYS A 37 6.91 -23.76 -3.06
CA LYS A 37 7.33 -24.68 -4.14
C LYS A 37 7.85 -23.98 -5.40
N ALA A 38 7.74 -22.66 -5.47
CA ALA A 38 8.32 -21.88 -6.56
C ALA A 38 9.85 -22.11 -6.61
N ALA A 39 10.45 -21.95 -7.79
CA ALA A 39 11.90 -21.88 -7.89
C ALA A 39 12.40 -20.62 -7.17
N ILE A 40 13.44 -20.78 -6.36
CA ILE A 40 14.20 -19.66 -5.80
C ILE A 40 14.95 -19.01 -6.96
N HIS A 41 14.80 -17.70 -7.10
CA HIS A 41 15.44 -16.93 -8.17
C HIS A 41 16.91 -16.67 -7.86
N ASP A 42 17.18 -16.32 -6.61
CA ASP A 42 18.50 -15.99 -6.06
C ASP A 42 18.46 -16.22 -4.54
N SER A 43 19.61 -16.36 -3.88
CA SER A 43 19.68 -16.56 -2.44
C SER A 43 20.92 -15.89 -1.85
N PHE A 44 20.73 -15.06 -0.83
CA PHE A 44 21.81 -14.36 -0.15
C PHE A 44 22.19 -15.12 1.13
N PRO A 45 23.31 -15.89 1.15
CA PRO A 45 23.72 -16.62 2.33
C PRO A 45 24.18 -15.68 3.44
N PHE A 46 23.92 -16.06 4.69
CA PHE A 46 24.47 -15.39 5.86
C PHE A 46 25.74 -16.11 6.34
N ASP A 47 26.62 -15.35 6.97
CA ASP A 47 27.85 -15.80 7.62
C ASP A 47 28.09 -15.01 8.93
N ARG A 48 29.10 -15.39 9.72
CA ARG A 48 29.40 -14.74 11.01
C ARG A 48 29.79 -13.26 10.91
N LYS A 49 30.10 -12.76 9.71
CA LYS A 49 30.41 -11.35 9.46
C LYS A 49 29.24 -10.60 8.80
N THR A 50 28.11 -11.27 8.60
CA THR A 50 26.92 -10.64 8.03
C THR A 50 26.39 -9.58 8.98
N LYS A 51 26.23 -8.36 8.46
CA LYS A 51 25.68 -7.21 9.19
C LYS A 51 24.47 -6.67 8.46
N VAL A 52 23.60 -6.00 9.20
CA VAL A 52 22.44 -5.29 8.67
C VAL A 52 22.50 -3.85 9.15
N LEU A 53 22.37 -2.90 8.23
CA LEU A 53 22.45 -1.47 8.49
C LEU A 53 21.19 -0.79 7.94
N ASP A 54 20.60 0.11 8.73
CA ASP A 54 19.63 1.08 8.22
C ASP A 54 20.39 2.11 7.38
N CYS A 55 20.01 2.28 6.13
CA CYS A 55 20.71 3.16 5.20
C CYS A 55 19.97 4.47 4.93
N ALA A 56 18.77 4.66 5.51
CA ALA A 56 17.96 5.86 5.31
C ALA A 56 18.67 7.13 5.81
N ASP A 57 19.32 7.05 6.97
CA ASP A 57 20.01 8.19 7.60
C ASP A 57 21.47 8.37 7.13
N VAL A 58 22.06 7.34 6.51
CA VAL A 58 23.51 7.28 6.21
C VAL A 58 23.82 7.72 4.77
N TYR A 59 22.90 7.52 3.82
CA TYR A 59 23.17 7.76 2.40
C TYR A 59 22.07 8.63 1.74
N SER A 60 22.35 9.93 1.63
CA SER A 60 21.51 10.89 0.92
C SER A 60 21.35 10.49 -0.56
N GLY A 61 20.16 10.01 -0.94
CA GLY A 61 19.82 9.64 -2.31
C GLY A 61 19.26 8.22 -2.48
N LEU A 62 19.33 7.37 -1.45
CA LEU A 62 18.60 6.10 -1.46
C LEU A 62 17.08 6.33 -1.29
N PRO A 63 16.23 5.40 -1.77
CA PRO A 63 14.79 5.45 -1.49
C PRO A 63 14.50 5.39 0.03
N PRO A 64 13.39 5.98 0.51
CA PRO A 64 12.97 5.86 1.91
C PRO A 64 12.86 4.40 2.34
N PHE A 65 13.16 4.11 3.62
CA PHE A 65 13.09 2.77 4.20
C PHE A 65 14.04 1.74 3.53
N THR A 66 15.19 2.21 3.06
CA THR A 66 16.24 1.35 2.50
C THR A 66 17.21 0.89 3.58
N PHE A 67 17.44 -0.42 3.63
CA PHE A 67 18.42 -1.08 4.49
C PHE A 67 19.36 -1.94 3.65
N SER A 68 20.55 -2.22 4.17
CA SER A 68 21.52 -3.10 3.55
C SER A 68 21.77 -4.35 4.38
N ILE A 69 22.03 -5.46 3.69
CA ILE A 69 22.58 -6.69 4.26
C ILE A 69 23.95 -6.91 3.62
N THR A 70 25.00 -6.93 4.43
CA THR A 70 26.40 -7.00 3.95
C THR A 70 27.09 -8.22 4.54
N THR A 71 27.68 -9.06 3.70
CA THR A 71 28.58 -10.18 4.06
C THR A 71 29.96 -9.94 3.43
N ASN A 72 30.90 -10.88 3.56
CA ASN A 72 32.23 -10.76 2.95
C ASN A 72 32.11 -10.58 1.42
N GLY A 73 32.45 -9.40 0.92
CA GLY A 73 32.51 -9.08 -0.51
C GLY A 73 31.16 -8.85 -1.20
N ASN A 74 30.02 -9.04 -0.52
CA ASN A 74 28.69 -8.88 -1.12
C ASN A 74 27.78 -8.02 -0.23
N THR A 75 27.18 -6.98 -0.83
CA THR A 75 26.15 -6.13 -0.21
C THR A 75 24.87 -6.23 -1.02
N MET A 76 23.74 -6.41 -0.33
CA MET A 76 22.41 -6.35 -0.93
C MET A 76 21.62 -5.19 -0.32
N LEU A 77 21.21 -4.25 -1.17
CA LEU A 77 20.35 -3.13 -0.82
C LEU A 77 18.88 -3.47 -1.07
N LEU A 78 18.06 -3.25 -0.05
CA LEU A 78 16.64 -3.57 -0.01
C LEU A 78 15.83 -2.38 0.48
N THR A 79 14.76 -2.05 -0.21
CA THR A 79 13.79 -1.02 0.17
C THR A 79 12.51 -1.70 0.65
N ALA A 80 12.06 -1.38 1.86
CA ALA A 80 10.80 -1.87 2.41
C ALA A 80 9.59 -1.06 1.89
N THR A 81 8.39 -1.58 2.08
CA THR A 81 7.13 -0.88 1.72
C THR A 81 6.72 0.20 2.70
N SER A 82 7.24 0.18 3.93
CA SER A 82 6.98 1.16 4.99
C SER A 82 8.13 1.16 6.00
N TYR A 83 8.17 2.15 6.87
CA TYR A 83 9.12 2.19 7.99
C TYR A 83 8.93 1.00 8.94
N ASP A 84 7.69 0.67 9.28
CA ASP A 84 7.38 -0.49 10.14
C ASP A 84 7.81 -1.81 9.48
N ASP A 85 7.59 -1.98 8.17
CA ASP A 85 8.10 -3.16 7.43
C ASP A 85 9.62 -3.22 7.47
N MET A 86 10.32 -2.08 7.38
CA MET A 86 11.79 -2.03 7.51
C MET A 86 12.24 -2.44 8.90
N LEU A 87 11.67 -1.88 9.97
CA LEU A 87 12.00 -2.27 11.35
C LEU A 87 11.74 -3.76 11.59
N LEU A 88 10.59 -4.28 11.13
CA LEU A 88 10.26 -5.71 11.18
C LEU A 88 11.28 -6.57 10.43
N TRP A 89 11.82 -6.10 9.30
CA TRP A 89 12.89 -6.78 8.57
C TRP A 89 14.22 -6.72 9.32
N LEU A 90 14.65 -5.54 9.77
CA LEU A 90 15.88 -5.33 10.51
C LEU A 90 15.92 -6.23 11.75
N ASP A 91 14.87 -6.21 12.57
CA ASP A 91 14.78 -7.01 13.79
C ASP A 91 14.67 -8.50 13.50
N ALA A 92 13.95 -8.90 12.45
CA ALA A 92 13.87 -10.30 12.04
C ALA A 92 15.23 -10.84 11.57
N ILE A 93 16.00 -10.05 10.81
CA ILE A 93 17.33 -10.47 10.33
C ILE A 93 18.35 -10.44 11.47
N ARG A 94 18.37 -9.39 12.32
CA ARG A 94 19.23 -9.34 13.52
C ARG A 94 19.03 -10.58 14.40
N ASN A 95 17.79 -10.87 14.77
CA ASN A 95 17.41 -12.07 15.54
C ASN A 95 17.78 -13.38 14.79
N CYS A 96 17.78 -13.37 13.45
CA CYS A 96 18.26 -14.50 12.66
C CYS A 96 19.78 -14.71 12.79
N LEU A 97 20.55 -13.63 12.73
CA LEU A 97 22.02 -13.61 12.84
C LEU A 97 22.47 -13.99 14.26
N ASP A 98 21.83 -13.44 15.30
CA ASP A 98 22.10 -13.81 16.70
C ASP A 98 21.92 -15.32 16.95
N ASN A 99 20.95 -15.93 16.25
CA ASN A 99 20.67 -17.36 16.34
C ASN A 99 21.43 -18.22 15.31
N GLN A 100 22.26 -17.62 14.44
CA GLN A 100 22.95 -18.33 13.37
C GLN A 100 23.98 -19.34 13.90
N VAL A 101 24.62 -19.02 15.02
CA VAL A 101 25.54 -19.93 15.75
C VAL A 101 24.86 -21.22 16.24
N HIS A 102 23.52 -21.25 16.27
CA HIS A 102 22.72 -22.39 16.69
C HIS A 102 22.07 -23.14 15.51
N ILE A 103 22.49 -22.90 14.26
CA ILE A 103 22.00 -23.69 13.14
C ILE A 103 22.66 -25.08 13.14
N LEU A 104 21.85 -26.14 13.11
CA LEU A 104 22.33 -27.49 12.83
C LEU A 104 22.02 -27.85 11.38
N CYS A 105 23.06 -28.05 10.57
CA CYS A 105 22.96 -28.53 9.19
C CYS A 105 23.44 -29.98 9.07
N GLY A 106 22.88 -30.73 8.12
CA GLY A 106 23.38 -32.04 7.74
C GLY A 106 22.48 -32.78 6.75
N THR A 107 23.05 -33.71 5.99
CA THR A 107 22.30 -34.55 5.06
C THR A 107 21.65 -35.72 5.81
N LEU A 108 20.32 -35.83 5.73
CA LEU A 108 19.53 -36.90 6.34
C LEU A 108 18.70 -37.63 5.28
N TRP A 109 18.47 -38.93 5.51
CA TRP A 109 17.63 -39.74 4.65
C TRP A 109 16.17 -39.56 5.03
N LYS A 110 15.32 -39.13 4.08
CA LYS A 110 13.92 -38.77 4.37
C LYS A 110 12.95 -39.77 3.75
N LYS A 111 12.05 -40.36 4.56
CA LYS A 111 10.99 -41.28 4.09
C LYS A 111 9.67 -40.55 3.84
N SER A 112 8.85 -41.03 2.90
CA SER A 112 7.56 -40.41 2.55
C SER A 112 6.39 -41.07 3.25
N ALA A 113 5.83 -40.45 4.30
CA ALA A 113 4.63 -40.95 4.98
C ALA A 113 3.41 -41.13 4.04
N ARG A 114 3.28 -40.31 2.99
CA ARG A 114 2.20 -40.43 1.99
C ARG A 114 2.46 -41.47 0.90
N ARG A 115 3.70 -41.94 0.76
CA ARG A 115 4.13 -42.90 -0.27
C ARG A 115 5.20 -43.80 0.33
N PRO A 116 4.85 -44.68 1.29
CA PRO A 116 5.82 -45.48 2.03
C PRO A 116 6.62 -46.44 1.13
N GLN A 117 6.09 -46.80 -0.04
CA GLN A 117 6.80 -47.61 -1.04
C GLN A 117 7.94 -46.86 -1.76
N GLN A 118 7.98 -45.53 -1.74
CA GLN A 118 9.11 -44.80 -2.35
C GLN A 118 10.40 -45.01 -1.54
N PRO A 119 11.57 -45.08 -2.20
CA PRO A 119 12.85 -45.22 -1.51
C PRO A 119 13.11 -44.06 -0.56
N TRP A 120 14.02 -44.28 0.39
CA TRP A 120 14.59 -43.20 1.17
C TRP A 120 15.38 -42.28 0.25
N VAL A 121 15.29 -40.96 0.47
CA VAL A 121 15.96 -39.99 -0.39
C VAL A 121 16.78 -39.03 0.47
N PRO A 122 18.07 -38.80 0.17
CA PRO A 122 18.89 -37.87 0.94
C PRO A 122 18.38 -36.43 0.76
N ARG A 123 18.40 -35.66 1.84
CA ARG A 123 17.96 -34.27 1.89
C ARG A 123 18.94 -33.51 2.77
N ASP A 124 19.38 -32.34 2.33
CA ASP A 124 20.07 -31.43 3.24
C ASP A 124 19.00 -30.79 4.12
N VAL A 125 19.20 -30.94 5.42
CA VAL A 125 18.27 -30.49 6.46
C VAL A 125 18.97 -29.42 7.28
N GLU A 126 18.26 -28.32 7.49
CA GLU A 126 18.67 -27.17 8.28
C GLU A 126 17.68 -27.01 9.43
N LEU A 127 18.19 -27.07 10.66
CA LEU A 127 17.44 -26.85 11.89
C LEU A 127 17.84 -25.50 12.49
N GLY A 128 17.03 -24.49 12.23
CA GLY A 128 17.13 -23.16 12.84
C GLY A 128 16.41 -23.07 14.17
N HIS A 129 16.26 -21.84 14.70
CA HIS A 129 15.66 -21.62 16.03
C HIS A 129 14.19 -22.07 16.14
N ILE A 130 13.36 -21.75 15.13
CA ILE A 130 11.89 -21.98 15.15
C ILE A 130 11.40 -22.97 14.07
N SER A 131 12.30 -23.47 13.21
CA SER A 131 11.89 -24.22 12.04
C SER A 131 12.96 -25.19 11.54
N LEU A 132 12.48 -26.33 11.04
CA LEU A 132 13.28 -27.29 10.28
C LEU A 132 12.94 -27.13 8.79
N THR A 133 13.95 -26.84 7.99
CA THR A 133 13.87 -26.70 6.53
C THR A 133 14.59 -27.87 5.87
N TYR A 134 14.10 -28.35 4.73
CA TYR A 134 14.86 -29.31 3.93
C TYR A 134 14.71 -29.08 2.42
N VAL A 135 15.83 -29.25 1.70
CA VAL A 135 15.98 -29.02 0.26
C VAL A 135 16.29 -30.32 -0.49
N THR A 136 16.30 -30.25 -1.82
CA THR A 136 16.81 -31.35 -2.66
C THR A 136 18.29 -31.11 -2.96
N THR A 137 19.12 -32.13 -2.76
CA THR A 137 20.59 -32.09 -2.50
C THR A 137 21.51 -31.59 -3.61
N ARG A 138 21.01 -30.89 -4.64
CA ARG A 138 21.86 -30.51 -5.79
C ARG A 138 22.21 -29.03 -5.90
N LEU A 139 21.29 -28.09 -5.64
CA LEU A 139 21.55 -26.65 -5.84
C LEU A 139 20.80 -25.70 -4.88
N HIS A 140 20.13 -26.19 -3.84
CA HIS A 140 19.24 -25.42 -2.93
C HIS A 140 18.05 -24.67 -3.59
N GLN A 141 18.02 -24.50 -4.93
CA GLN A 141 17.02 -23.79 -5.77
C GLN A 141 15.53 -24.10 -5.52
N ARG A 142 15.20 -25.17 -4.81
CA ARG A 142 13.82 -25.50 -4.40
C ARG A 142 13.80 -26.07 -2.99
N VAL A 143 13.35 -25.27 -2.02
CA VAL A 143 12.96 -25.76 -0.71
C VAL A 143 11.80 -26.74 -0.87
N ARG A 144 11.91 -27.92 -0.23
CA ARG A 144 10.84 -28.92 -0.30
C ARG A 144 9.78 -28.71 0.76
N ASN A 145 10.16 -28.21 1.95
CA ASN A 145 9.25 -27.78 2.99
C ASN A 145 9.96 -26.92 4.05
N HIS A 146 9.21 -26.01 4.69
CA HIS A 146 9.57 -25.39 5.96
C HIS A 146 8.57 -25.86 7.02
N VAL A 147 9.09 -26.42 8.11
CA VAL A 147 8.29 -27.01 9.19
C VAL A 147 8.51 -26.18 10.44
N LYS A 148 7.49 -25.43 10.88
CA LYS A 148 7.52 -24.69 12.14
C LYS A 148 7.57 -25.69 13.29
N LEU A 149 8.61 -25.63 14.12
CA LEU A 149 8.63 -26.31 15.40
C LEU A 149 7.71 -25.53 16.35
N THR A 150 6.83 -26.24 17.05
CA THR A 150 5.84 -25.64 17.95
C THR A 150 6.00 -26.19 19.36
N SER A 151 5.44 -25.50 20.37
CA SER A 151 5.41 -26.00 21.75
C SER A 151 4.76 -27.39 21.90
N ARG A 152 3.86 -27.78 20.98
CA ARG A 152 3.18 -29.09 20.91
C ARG A 152 3.97 -30.15 20.12
N SER A 153 5.12 -29.81 19.56
CA SER A 153 5.96 -30.76 18.85
C SER A 153 6.67 -31.69 19.84
N PHE A 154 7.07 -32.85 19.36
CA PHE A 154 7.89 -33.82 20.11
C PHE A 154 8.71 -34.68 19.14
N VAL A 155 9.76 -35.30 19.66
CA VAL A 155 10.62 -36.19 18.89
C VAL A 155 10.28 -37.63 19.26
N VAL A 156 10.38 -38.53 18.28
CA VAL A 156 10.04 -39.95 18.40
C VAL A 156 11.27 -40.75 18.01
N ASN A 157 11.79 -41.54 18.93
CA ASN A 157 12.78 -42.54 18.58
C ASN A 157 12.06 -43.67 17.82
N LEU A 158 12.53 -44.01 16.62
CA LEU A 158 11.90 -45.03 15.77
C LEU A 158 12.84 -46.21 15.57
N GLU A 159 12.26 -47.38 15.39
CA GLU A 159 12.96 -48.63 15.10
C GLU A 159 13.70 -48.58 13.76
N ALA A 160 14.72 -49.43 13.63
CA ALA A 160 15.45 -49.61 12.39
C ALA A 160 14.49 -50.03 11.27
N THR A 161 14.64 -49.43 10.10
CA THR A 161 13.88 -49.80 8.90
C THR A 161 14.84 -50.43 7.89
N ARG A 162 14.38 -51.32 7.00
CA ARG A 162 15.23 -52.00 6.00
C ARG A 162 16.16 -51.00 5.28
N GLY A 163 17.48 -51.16 5.47
CA GLY A 163 18.54 -50.30 4.93
C GLY A 163 19.00 -49.12 5.82
N HIS A 164 18.34 -48.82 6.95
CA HIS A 164 18.67 -47.69 7.83
C HIS A 164 18.46 -48.02 9.31
N ALA A 165 19.55 -48.10 10.09
CA ALA A 165 19.50 -48.39 11.53
C ALA A 165 19.09 -47.20 12.40
N HIS A 166 19.47 -45.97 12.03
CA HIS A 166 19.37 -44.80 12.89
C HIS A 166 18.16 -43.91 12.53
N VAL A 167 16.96 -44.50 12.60
CA VAL A 167 15.69 -43.83 12.24
C VAL A 167 15.13 -43.00 13.42
N PHE A 168 14.51 -41.87 13.12
CA PHE A 168 13.77 -41.04 14.09
C PHE A 168 12.65 -40.26 13.41
N GLY A 169 11.68 -39.82 14.21
CA GLY A 169 10.52 -39.05 13.78
C GLY A 169 10.46 -37.70 14.48
N ILE A 170 10.07 -36.64 13.76
CA ILE A 170 9.71 -35.35 14.37
C ILE A 170 8.20 -35.18 14.20
N SER A 171 7.46 -35.24 15.31
CA SER A 171 6.02 -35.06 15.33
C SER A 171 5.65 -33.61 15.62
N THR A 172 4.68 -33.09 14.86
CA THR A 172 4.29 -31.66 14.88
C THR A 172 2.76 -31.56 14.79
N GLY A 173 2.06 -32.11 15.78
CA GLY A 173 0.62 -32.40 15.70
C GLY A 173 0.38 -33.68 14.89
N ASP A 174 -0.63 -33.67 14.02
CA ASP A 174 -1.29 -34.87 13.43
C ASP A 174 -0.47 -35.70 12.41
N SER A 175 0.86 -35.66 12.45
CA SER A 175 1.74 -36.31 11.46
C SER A 175 3.22 -36.15 11.81
N THR A 176 4.00 -37.17 11.42
CA THR A 176 5.43 -37.31 11.75
C THR A 176 6.30 -37.18 10.50
N ILE A 177 7.44 -36.51 10.65
CA ILE A 177 8.49 -36.47 9.62
C ILE A 177 9.53 -37.53 9.97
N THR A 178 9.52 -38.63 9.21
CA THR A 178 10.48 -39.73 9.37
C THR A 178 11.79 -39.43 8.65
N LEU A 179 12.87 -39.46 9.42
CA LEU A 179 14.26 -39.21 9.00
C LEU A 179 15.14 -40.38 9.46
N ALA A 180 16.27 -40.60 8.79
CA ALA A 180 17.31 -41.50 9.24
C ALA A 180 18.68 -40.82 9.13
N ALA A 181 19.48 -40.96 10.18
CA ALA A 181 20.84 -40.45 10.26
C ALA A 181 21.85 -41.47 9.69
N PRO A 182 23.05 -41.02 9.26
CA PRO A 182 24.12 -41.92 8.85
C PRO A 182 24.76 -42.71 10.02
N SER A 183 24.73 -42.17 11.25
CA SER A 183 25.28 -42.83 12.44
C SER A 183 24.41 -42.59 13.69
N ALA A 184 24.67 -43.36 14.75
CA ALA A 184 24.03 -43.22 16.05
C ALA A 184 24.28 -41.82 16.66
N ASP A 185 25.50 -41.30 16.59
CA ASP A 185 25.88 -40.00 17.15
C ASP A 185 25.16 -38.85 16.44
N VAL A 186 25.05 -38.93 15.11
CA VAL A 186 24.29 -37.95 14.33
C VAL A 186 22.81 -38.01 14.70
N LYS A 187 22.22 -39.21 14.86
CA LYS A 187 20.85 -39.34 15.40
C LYS A 187 20.72 -38.69 16.78
N ALA A 188 21.59 -39.03 17.73
CA ALA A 188 21.56 -38.49 19.09
C ALA A 188 21.66 -36.95 19.12
N ARG A 189 22.58 -36.38 18.33
CA ARG A 189 22.73 -34.92 18.16
C ARG A 189 21.46 -34.28 17.60
N TRP A 190 20.88 -34.84 16.53
CA TRP A 190 19.65 -34.32 15.94
C TRP A 190 18.44 -34.41 16.88
N LEU A 191 18.28 -35.53 17.61
CA LEU A 191 17.23 -35.68 18.64
C LEU A 191 17.34 -34.57 19.69
N LYS A 192 18.51 -34.45 20.34
CA LYS A 192 18.80 -33.48 21.41
C LYS A 192 18.58 -32.03 20.95
N GLU A 193 19.09 -31.66 19.79
CA GLU A 193 18.97 -30.29 19.28
C GLU A 193 17.51 -29.93 18.93
N VAL A 194 16.73 -30.87 18.37
CA VAL A 194 15.30 -30.64 18.12
C VAL A 194 14.53 -30.51 19.44
N GLU A 195 14.81 -31.35 20.44
CA GLU A 195 14.20 -31.27 21.77
C GLU A 195 14.49 -29.94 22.48
N ILE A 196 15.74 -29.45 22.44
CA ILE A 196 16.11 -28.14 22.99
C ILE A 196 15.30 -27.01 22.34
N ARG A 197 15.11 -27.03 21.02
CA ARG A 197 14.32 -26.01 20.31
C ARG A 197 12.84 -26.09 20.67
N ILE A 198 12.28 -27.29 20.78
CA ILE A 198 10.91 -27.51 21.25
C ILE A 198 10.73 -27.01 22.70
N ALA A 199 11.70 -27.27 23.58
CA ALA A 199 11.69 -26.77 24.95
C ALA A 199 11.75 -25.24 25.01
N LYS A 200 12.64 -24.60 24.22
CA LYS A 200 12.65 -23.13 24.04
C LYS A 200 11.29 -22.60 23.57
N GLN A 201 10.63 -23.26 22.61
CA GLN A 201 9.27 -22.88 22.17
C GLN A 201 8.20 -23.07 23.27
N ARG A 202 8.33 -24.06 24.16
CA ARG A 202 7.44 -24.24 25.32
C ARG A 202 7.65 -23.13 26.36
N ILE A 203 8.89 -22.73 26.63
CA ILE A 203 9.23 -21.64 27.56
C ILE A 203 8.75 -20.29 27.00
N GLN A 204 9.14 -19.95 25.77
CA GLN A 204 8.70 -18.71 25.11
C GLN A 204 7.18 -18.59 25.08
N ARG A 205 6.46 -19.68 24.80
CA ARG A 205 5.01 -19.68 24.88
C ARG A 205 4.50 -19.42 26.31
N ARG A 206 5.05 -20.07 27.34
CA ARG A 206 4.61 -19.83 28.74
C ARG A 206 4.87 -18.40 29.21
N VAL A 207 5.95 -17.76 28.74
CA VAL A 207 6.35 -16.40 29.16
C VAL A 207 5.60 -15.31 28.38
N PHE A 208 5.39 -15.48 27.07
CA PHE A 208 4.90 -14.42 26.18
C PHE A 208 3.49 -14.65 25.60
N GLN A 209 2.83 -15.78 25.89
CA GLN A 209 1.46 -16.01 25.41
C GLN A 209 0.51 -15.02 26.10
N LYS A 210 -0.13 -14.16 25.31
CA LYS A 210 -1.16 -13.22 25.79
C LYS A 210 -2.41 -14.00 26.20
N PRO A 211 -3.22 -13.49 27.15
CA PRO A 211 -4.41 -14.20 27.65
C PRO A 211 -5.44 -14.49 26.54
N PHE A 212 -5.42 -13.74 25.44
CA PHE A 212 -6.29 -13.92 24.28
C PHE A 212 -5.67 -14.75 23.13
N ASP A 213 -4.40 -15.15 23.19
CA ASP A 213 -3.77 -15.93 22.11
C ASP A 213 -4.40 -17.33 22.01
N LEU A 214 -4.87 -17.70 20.83
CA LEU A 214 -5.58 -18.96 20.56
C LEU A 214 -5.16 -19.56 19.21
N ALA A 215 -4.93 -20.88 19.16
CA ALA A 215 -4.58 -21.57 17.93
C ALA A 215 -5.18 -22.98 17.85
N GLY A 216 -5.88 -23.25 16.74
CA GLY A 216 -6.63 -24.49 16.53
C GLY A 216 -6.99 -24.73 15.07
N PHE A 217 -7.51 -25.92 14.78
CA PHE A 217 -8.15 -26.17 13.50
C PHE A 217 -9.57 -25.62 13.54
N VAL A 218 -10.00 -24.96 12.48
CA VAL A 218 -11.37 -24.48 12.30
C VAL A 218 -11.74 -24.73 10.85
N ASP A 219 -12.98 -25.12 10.58
CA ASP A 219 -13.46 -25.14 9.20
C ASP A 219 -13.85 -23.70 8.80
N VAL A 220 -13.37 -23.23 7.65
CA VAL A 220 -13.51 -21.81 7.23
C VAL A 220 -14.11 -21.73 5.83
N ARG A 221 -15.04 -20.81 5.63
CA ARG A 221 -15.69 -20.51 4.34
C ARG A 221 -15.66 -19.00 4.09
N LYS A 222 -15.35 -18.56 2.87
CA LYS A 222 -15.51 -17.14 2.48
C LYS A 222 -16.98 -16.89 2.16
N ALA A 223 -17.55 -15.75 2.53
CA ALA A 223 -18.96 -15.46 2.22
C ALA A 223 -19.26 -15.58 0.71
N THR A 224 -18.34 -15.17 -0.15
CA THR A 224 -18.44 -15.28 -1.61
C THR A 224 -18.26 -16.71 -2.18
N LYS A 225 -18.15 -17.76 -1.34
CA LYS A 225 -17.89 -19.13 -1.78
C LYS A 225 -18.62 -20.16 -0.91
N SER A 226 -19.39 -21.07 -1.51
CA SER A 226 -20.07 -22.16 -0.79
C SER A 226 -19.13 -23.14 -0.07
N LYS A 227 -17.91 -23.37 -0.60
CA LYS A 227 -17.02 -24.45 -0.12
C LYS A 227 -16.27 -24.13 1.18
N TRP A 228 -16.70 -24.77 2.27
CA TRP A 228 -15.95 -24.92 3.52
C TRP A 228 -14.59 -25.60 3.30
N ARG A 229 -13.56 -25.17 4.06
CA ARG A 229 -12.21 -25.75 4.04
C ARG A 229 -11.60 -25.74 5.44
N ARG A 230 -11.12 -26.89 5.92
CA ARG A 230 -10.33 -26.97 7.16
C ARG A 230 -9.07 -26.12 7.06
N ARG A 231 -8.82 -25.29 8.07
CA ARG A 231 -7.63 -24.44 8.19
C ARG A 231 -7.12 -24.49 9.61
N PHE A 232 -5.81 -24.33 9.78
CA PHE A 232 -5.24 -24.03 11.09
C PHE A 232 -5.24 -22.52 11.24
N VAL A 233 -5.89 -22.00 12.27
CA VAL A 233 -6.04 -20.56 12.52
C VAL A 233 -5.26 -20.21 13.78
N GLU A 234 -4.44 -19.16 13.69
CA GLU A 234 -3.72 -18.56 14.81
C GLU A 234 -4.30 -17.15 15.03
N LEU A 235 -4.82 -16.91 16.24
CA LEU A 235 -5.11 -15.58 16.79
C LEU A 235 -3.89 -15.20 17.64
N GLU A 236 -2.97 -14.47 17.03
CA GLU A 236 -1.74 -13.94 17.63
C GLU A 236 -1.45 -12.58 16.97
N ARG A 237 -0.72 -11.67 17.64
CA ARG A 237 -0.23 -10.41 17.03
C ARG A 237 -1.31 -9.52 16.40
N SER A 238 -2.44 -9.32 17.09
CA SER A 238 -3.53 -8.45 16.63
C SER A 238 -4.16 -8.85 15.28
N ALA A 239 -4.06 -10.13 14.89
CA ALA A 239 -4.64 -10.63 13.64
C ALA A 239 -5.07 -12.10 13.70
N LEU A 240 -5.93 -12.49 12.76
CA LEU A 240 -6.22 -13.88 12.43
C LEU A 240 -5.37 -14.34 11.23
N ALA A 241 -4.41 -15.22 11.50
CA ALA A 241 -3.57 -15.85 10.49
C ALA A 241 -4.11 -17.24 10.11
N PHE A 242 -4.56 -17.39 8.86
CA PHE A 242 -5.12 -18.62 8.34
C PHE A 242 -4.05 -19.42 7.60
N LYS A 243 -3.74 -20.64 8.06
CA LYS A 243 -2.78 -21.56 7.46
C LYS A 243 -3.49 -22.78 6.89
N SER A 244 -2.87 -23.41 5.89
CA SER A 244 -3.39 -24.68 5.36
C SER A 244 -3.26 -25.84 6.35
N ASP A 245 -2.30 -25.75 7.27
CA ASP A 245 -1.84 -26.80 8.19
C ASP A 245 -0.98 -26.13 9.28
N GLN A 246 -1.04 -26.61 10.53
CA GLN A 246 -0.24 -26.13 11.67
C GLN A 246 1.27 -26.07 11.38
N ARG A 247 1.78 -27.00 10.57
CA ARG A 247 3.22 -27.13 10.25
C ARG A 247 3.78 -25.97 9.45
N ARG A 248 2.94 -25.32 8.64
CA ARG A 248 3.43 -24.40 7.62
C ARG A 248 3.79 -23.06 8.22
N VAL A 249 4.97 -22.58 7.87
CA VAL A 249 5.40 -21.20 8.16
C VAL A 249 4.53 -20.20 7.38
N GLY A 250 4.06 -20.56 6.18
CA GLY A 250 3.23 -19.69 5.34
C GLY A 250 1.73 -19.73 5.68
N MET A 251 1.16 -18.54 5.83
CA MET A 251 -0.29 -18.30 5.86
C MET A 251 -0.86 -18.12 4.44
N SER A 252 -2.13 -18.45 4.26
CA SER A 252 -2.91 -18.22 3.03
C SER A 252 -3.81 -16.98 3.09
N THR A 253 -4.16 -16.53 4.30
CA THR A 253 -4.93 -15.30 4.54
C THR A 253 -4.45 -14.69 5.85
N HIS A 254 -4.42 -13.37 5.92
CA HIS A 254 -4.20 -12.59 7.14
C HIS A 254 -5.37 -11.60 7.28
N VAL A 255 -5.97 -11.51 8.46
CA VAL A 255 -7.06 -10.56 8.74
C VAL A 255 -6.71 -9.82 10.02
N PRO A 256 -6.23 -8.55 9.94
CA PRO A 256 -6.04 -7.69 11.10
C PRO A 256 -7.35 -7.54 11.89
N LEU A 257 -7.28 -7.58 13.22
CA LEU A 257 -8.46 -7.45 14.08
C LEU A 257 -9.10 -6.06 13.99
N GLU A 258 -8.31 -5.03 13.65
CA GLU A 258 -8.74 -3.64 13.43
C GLU A 258 -9.74 -3.50 12.27
N LEU A 259 -9.69 -4.43 11.31
CA LEU A 259 -10.60 -4.49 10.17
C LEU A 259 -11.85 -5.36 10.44
N ILE A 260 -11.95 -5.99 11.62
CA ILE A 260 -13.14 -6.75 12.02
C ILE A 260 -14.12 -5.80 12.68
N THR A 261 -15.16 -5.42 11.93
CA THR A 261 -16.22 -4.51 12.41
C THR A 261 -17.17 -5.23 13.37
N ALA A 262 -17.48 -6.50 13.13
CA ALA A 262 -18.27 -7.30 14.06
C ALA A 262 -17.91 -8.79 14.05
N VAL A 263 -18.26 -9.49 15.13
CA VAL A 263 -18.22 -10.96 15.20
C VAL A 263 -19.61 -11.49 15.56
N VAL A 264 -20.37 -11.94 14.56
CA VAL A 264 -21.73 -12.46 14.75
C VAL A 264 -21.64 -13.85 15.38
N PRO A 265 -22.09 -14.07 16.64
CA PRO A 265 -21.91 -15.34 17.33
C PRO A 265 -22.70 -16.47 16.68
N THR A 266 -23.89 -16.18 16.15
CA THR A 266 -24.81 -17.15 15.55
C THR A 266 -25.38 -16.56 14.26
N PRO A 267 -24.66 -16.68 13.13
CA PRO A 267 -25.18 -16.28 11.83
C PRO A 267 -26.41 -17.12 11.43
N PRO A 268 -27.28 -16.63 10.53
CA PRO A 268 -28.44 -17.36 10.05
C PRO A 268 -28.09 -18.80 9.60
N ALA A 269 -28.98 -19.74 9.89
CA ALA A 269 -28.77 -21.16 9.58
C ALA A 269 -28.63 -21.38 8.06
N ASP A 270 -29.49 -20.73 7.28
CA ASP A 270 -29.55 -20.82 5.82
C ASP A 270 -28.29 -20.26 5.16
N GLU A 271 -27.78 -19.15 5.69
CA GLU A 271 -26.54 -18.56 5.21
C GLU A 271 -25.32 -19.42 5.57
N SER A 272 -25.17 -19.78 6.85
CA SER A 272 -23.99 -20.48 7.36
C SER A 272 -23.91 -21.94 6.89
N GLY A 273 -25.04 -22.64 6.84
CA GLY A 273 -25.13 -24.05 6.45
C GLY A 273 -24.37 -25.02 7.36
N ARG A 274 -24.05 -24.61 8.61
CA ARG A 274 -23.36 -25.45 9.60
C ARG A 274 -23.74 -25.07 11.04
N SER A 275 -23.97 -26.09 11.87
CA SER A 275 -24.00 -25.94 13.32
C SER A 275 -22.65 -25.45 13.85
N LEU A 276 -22.68 -24.77 15.01
CA LEU A 276 -21.50 -24.21 15.68
C LEU A 276 -20.69 -23.21 14.83
N ALA A 277 -21.28 -22.67 13.77
CA ALA A 277 -20.73 -21.55 13.02
C ALA A 277 -20.81 -20.24 13.81
N PHE A 278 -19.88 -19.34 13.52
CA PHE A 278 -19.89 -17.90 13.81
C PHE A 278 -19.35 -17.16 12.57
N ALA A 279 -19.63 -15.87 12.45
CA ALA A 279 -19.23 -15.06 11.29
C ALA A 279 -18.36 -13.87 11.67
N ILE A 280 -17.47 -13.49 10.75
CA ILE A 280 -16.58 -12.31 10.84
C ILE A 280 -17.02 -11.30 9.80
N GLU A 281 -17.46 -10.15 10.30
CA GLU A 281 -17.87 -9.02 9.49
C GLU A 281 -16.74 -8.01 9.33
N ARG A 282 -16.70 -7.41 8.15
CA ARG A 282 -15.80 -6.30 7.83
C ARG A 282 -16.58 -5.34 6.95
N PHE A 283 -16.56 -4.05 7.29
CA PHE A 283 -17.40 -3.02 6.66
C PHE A 283 -18.91 -3.28 6.79
N GLY A 284 -19.36 -3.92 7.88
CA GLY A 284 -20.78 -4.22 8.12
C GLY A 284 -21.38 -5.22 7.13
N ALA A 285 -20.55 -6.14 6.63
CA ALA A 285 -20.98 -7.30 5.85
C ALA A 285 -20.17 -8.53 6.26
N VAL A 286 -20.82 -9.70 6.33
CA VAL A 286 -20.13 -10.98 6.58
C VAL A 286 -19.14 -11.27 5.45
N THR A 287 -17.86 -11.46 5.81
CA THR A 287 -16.81 -11.79 4.81
C THR A 287 -16.26 -13.21 4.97
N LEU A 288 -16.28 -13.74 6.19
CA LEU A 288 -15.82 -15.09 6.52
C LEU A 288 -16.80 -15.75 7.50
N TYR A 289 -17.03 -17.04 7.30
CA TYR A 289 -17.70 -17.93 8.24
C TYR A 289 -16.67 -18.89 8.81
N MET A 290 -16.75 -19.16 10.10
CA MET A 290 -15.88 -20.06 10.85
C MET A 290 -16.74 -21.04 11.64
N ALA A 291 -16.45 -22.34 11.57
CA ALA A 291 -17.18 -23.38 12.29
C ALA A 291 -16.20 -24.18 13.16
N ALA A 292 -16.41 -24.13 14.47
CA ALA A 292 -15.68 -24.91 15.46
C ALA A 292 -16.22 -26.35 15.55
N PHE A 293 -15.45 -27.26 16.14
CA PHE A 293 -15.83 -28.67 16.27
C PHE A 293 -16.62 -28.98 17.56
N SER A 294 -16.70 -28.04 18.50
CA SER A 294 -17.52 -28.16 19.72
C SER A 294 -18.04 -26.81 20.19
N ALA A 295 -19.10 -26.82 21.01
CA ALA A 295 -19.65 -25.60 21.61
C ALA A 295 -18.64 -24.89 22.53
N ALA A 296 -17.85 -25.66 23.29
CA ALA A 296 -16.76 -25.13 24.12
C ALA A 296 -15.66 -24.47 23.29
N GLU A 297 -15.31 -25.05 22.12
CA GLU A 297 -14.35 -24.44 21.20
C GLU A 297 -14.93 -23.17 20.55
N LYS A 298 -16.20 -23.16 20.13
CA LYS A 298 -16.89 -21.96 19.63
C LYS A 298 -16.85 -20.84 20.66
N LEU A 299 -17.23 -21.14 21.91
CA LEU A 299 -17.21 -20.17 23.00
C LEU A 299 -15.79 -19.63 23.25
N SER A 300 -14.78 -20.52 23.27
CA SER A 300 -13.38 -20.12 23.40
C SER A 300 -12.93 -19.17 22.28
N TRP A 301 -13.25 -19.48 21.01
CA TRP A 301 -12.94 -18.58 19.89
C TRP A 301 -13.61 -17.22 20.03
N LEU A 302 -14.90 -17.18 20.36
CA LEU A 302 -15.64 -15.92 20.54
C LEU A 302 -15.05 -15.08 21.68
N THR A 303 -14.86 -15.66 22.87
CA THR A 303 -14.30 -14.96 24.03
C THR A 303 -12.88 -14.45 23.77
N LYS A 304 -12.02 -15.26 23.14
CA LYS A 304 -10.63 -14.87 22.86
C LYS A 304 -10.55 -13.79 21.77
N LEU A 305 -11.42 -13.86 20.74
CA LEU A 305 -11.55 -12.82 19.72
C LEU A 305 -12.02 -11.49 20.31
N ASP A 306 -13.06 -11.52 21.15
CA ASP A 306 -13.62 -10.35 21.81
C ASP A 306 -12.55 -9.64 22.68
N LEU A 307 -11.85 -10.39 23.55
CA LEU A 307 -10.73 -9.88 24.33
C LEU A 307 -9.61 -9.30 23.47
N ALA A 308 -9.23 -9.97 22.38
CA ALA A 308 -8.17 -9.47 21.48
C ALA A 308 -8.60 -8.19 20.74
N ARG A 309 -9.87 -8.06 20.34
CA ARG A 309 -10.42 -6.85 19.71
C ARG A 309 -10.47 -5.67 20.67
N ARG A 310 -10.81 -5.90 21.95
CA ARG A 310 -10.76 -4.87 23.00
C ARG A 310 -9.33 -4.45 23.36
N ASP A 311 -8.39 -5.39 23.47
CA ASP A 311 -6.95 -5.11 23.68
C ASP A 311 -6.36 -4.23 22.56
N VAL A 312 -6.76 -4.49 21.31
CA VAL A 312 -6.40 -3.64 20.18
C VAL A 312 -6.99 -2.24 20.35
N LEU A 313 -8.29 -2.10 20.62
CA LEU A 313 -8.94 -0.79 20.85
C LEU A 313 -8.26 0.00 21.98
N GLN A 314 -8.02 -0.62 23.13
CA GLN A 314 -7.40 0.05 24.28
C GLN A 314 -6.02 0.64 23.96
N ARG A 315 -5.22 -0.02 23.10
CA ARG A 315 -3.96 0.56 22.63
C ARG A 315 -4.14 1.79 21.75
N GLN A 316 -5.22 1.89 20.97
CA GLN A 316 -5.48 3.06 20.11
C GLN A 316 -5.75 4.34 20.93
N TYR A 317 -6.18 4.21 22.19
CA TYR A 317 -6.47 5.32 23.09
C TYR A 317 -5.34 5.63 24.10
N LEU A 318 -4.20 4.94 24.03
CA LEU A 318 -3.05 5.26 24.89
C LEU A 318 -2.31 6.49 24.35
N PRO A 319 -1.97 7.48 25.21
CA PRO A 319 -1.23 8.67 24.78
C PRO A 319 0.13 8.28 24.18
N ASN A 320 0.55 9.02 23.16
CA ASN A 320 1.76 8.78 22.34
C ASN A 320 1.76 7.49 21.50
N THR A 321 0.64 6.77 21.38
CA THR A 321 0.54 5.66 20.41
C THR A 321 0.35 6.22 19.01
N PRO A 322 1.12 5.78 17.98
CA PRO A 322 0.92 6.24 16.61
C PRO A 322 -0.49 5.91 16.11
N THR A 323 -1.09 6.86 15.38
CA THR A 323 -2.44 6.71 14.82
C THR A 323 -2.53 5.44 13.98
N THR A 324 -3.48 4.55 14.30
CA THR A 324 -3.58 3.28 13.58
C THR A 324 -4.06 3.48 12.15
N VAL A 325 -3.15 3.28 11.20
CA VAL A 325 -3.43 3.38 9.78
C VAL A 325 -4.03 2.07 9.27
N LEU A 326 -5.27 2.14 8.77
CA LEU A 326 -6.06 0.95 8.42
C LEU A 326 -5.79 0.48 6.99
N PHE A 327 -5.46 1.40 6.08
CA PHE A 327 -5.32 1.13 4.65
C PHE A 327 -4.01 1.69 4.05
N PRO A 328 -2.83 1.35 4.60
CA PRO A 328 -1.56 1.99 4.21
C PRO A 328 -1.26 1.87 2.71
N GLN A 329 -1.63 0.75 2.08
CA GLN A 329 -1.46 0.55 0.63
C GLN A 329 -2.37 1.45 -0.22
N ALA A 330 -3.60 1.73 0.23
CA ALA A 330 -4.51 2.63 -0.47
C ALA A 330 -4.05 4.09 -0.30
N MET A 331 -3.62 4.46 0.91
CA MET A 331 -3.03 5.77 1.20
C MET A 331 -1.78 6.04 0.35
N GLN A 332 -0.88 5.05 0.22
CA GLN A 332 0.29 5.15 -0.66
C GLN A 332 -0.10 5.31 -2.14
N ALA A 333 -1.10 4.57 -2.62
CA ALA A 333 -1.58 4.70 -4.00
C ALA A 333 -2.23 6.08 -4.26
N ILE A 334 -2.96 6.62 -3.28
CA ILE A 334 -3.51 7.98 -3.33
C ILE A 334 -2.38 9.02 -3.37
N LEU A 335 -1.40 8.93 -2.46
CA LEU A 335 -0.23 9.84 -2.42
C LEU A 335 0.56 9.82 -3.73
N ALA A 336 0.75 8.64 -4.33
CA ALA A 336 1.42 8.47 -5.64
C ALA A 336 0.64 9.03 -6.85
N HIS A 337 -0.55 9.60 -6.63
CA HIS A 337 -1.36 10.30 -7.63
C HIS A 337 -1.78 11.71 -7.17
N THR A 338 -1.17 12.23 -6.10
CA THR A 338 -1.41 13.62 -5.66
C THR A 338 -0.75 14.62 -6.59
N GLY A 339 -1.48 15.68 -6.95
CA GLY A 339 -0.94 16.77 -7.75
C GLY A 339 0.00 17.68 -6.96
N TYR A 340 0.88 18.39 -7.66
CA TYR A 340 1.82 19.36 -7.08
C TYR A 340 1.78 20.67 -7.86
N ARG A 341 1.73 21.81 -7.16
CA ARG A 341 1.93 23.16 -7.71
C ARG A 341 3.35 23.62 -7.37
N SER A 342 3.98 24.39 -8.26
CA SER A 342 5.22 25.09 -7.94
C SER A 342 5.01 26.59 -8.06
N VAL A 343 5.60 27.35 -7.15
CA VAL A 343 5.71 28.81 -7.21
C VAL A 343 7.20 29.12 -7.37
N VAL A 344 7.54 30.00 -8.31
CA VAL A 344 8.90 30.53 -8.47
C VAL A 344 8.80 31.99 -8.06
N VAL A 345 9.69 32.41 -7.18
CA VAL A 345 9.78 33.77 -6.66
C VAL A 345 11.09 34.36 -7.15
N ALA A 346 11.01 35.46 -7.89
CA ALA A 346 12.19 36.13 -8.44
C ALA A 346 13.05 36.82 -7.35
N GLU A 347 14.21 37.34 -7.74
CA GLU A 347 15.15 38.04 -6.83
C GLU A 347 14.57 39.30 -6.19
N HIS A 348 13.62 39.95 -6.88
CA HIS A 348 13.04 41.24 -6.47
C HIS A 348 11.53 41.13 -6.17
N GLU A 349 11.00 39.91 -6.07
CA GLU A 349 9.57 39.65 -5.88
C GLU A 349 9.30 39.35 -4.40
N GLU A 350 8.44 40.16 -3.78
CA GLU A 350 7.98 39.91 -2.43
C GLU A 350 7.04 38.71 -2.39
N LEU A 351 7.22 37.87 -1.36
CA LEU A 351 6.49 36.63 -1.23
C LEU A 351 5.34 36.83 -0.25
N ASP A 352 4.23 37.38 -0.75
CA ASP A 352 2.99 37.46 0.01
C ASP A 352 2.41 36.05 0.19
N MET A 353 2.58 35.48 1.39
CA MET A 353 2.09 34.16 1.77
C MET A 353 1.96 34.08 3.30
N THR A 354 0.82 33.58 3.79
CA THR A 354 0.68 33.24 5.22
C THR A 354 1.24 31.84 5.46
N ILE A 355 2.27 31.74 6.31
CA ILE A 355 2.95 30.49 6.61
C ILE A 355 2.62 30.04 8.05
N GLU A 356 1.94 28.91 8.20
CA GLU A 356 1.70 28.26 9.49
C GLU A 356 2.71 27.12 9.71
N GLN A 357 3.40 27.14 10.85
CA GLN A 357 4.13 25.99 11.36
C GLN A 357 3.18 25.08 12.14
N HIS A 358 3.05 23.81 11.74
CA HIS A 358 2.40 22.79 12.56
C HIS A 358 3.27 21.53 12.66
N ARG A 359 3.73 21.23 13.88
CA ARG A 359 4.66 20.12 14.20
C ARG A 359 5.89 20.15 13.27
N ARG A 360 6.10 19.11 12.45
CA ARG A 360 7.23 18.97 11.50
C ARG A 360 6.85 19.31 10.05
N ARG A 361 5.81 20.13 9.85
CA ARG A 361 5.33 20.54 8.52
C ARG A 361 5.10 22.04 8.45
N ILE A 362 5.32 22.57 7.25
CA ILE A 362 5.12 23.96 6.89
C ILE A 362 3.87 24.00 6.00
N PHE A 363 2.82 24.65 6.49
CA PHE A 363 1.58 24.89 5.76
C PHE A 363 1.64 26.32 5.23
N VAL A 364 1.25 26.50 3.98
CA VAL A 364 1.33 27.79 3.28
C VAL A 364 0.01 28.07 2.60
N VAL A 365 -0.58 29.20 2.95
CA VAL A 365 -1.69 29.82 2.24
C VAL A 365 -1.09 30.81 1.25
N VAL A 366 -1.32 30.58 -0.05
CA VAL A 366 -0.82 31.44 -1.13
C VAL A 366 -1.96 32.32 -1.64
N PRO A 367 -1.96 33.65 -1.39
CA PRO A 367 -2.85 34.59 -2.04
C PRO A 367 -2.45 34.74 -3.52
N THR A 368 -3.16 34.03 -4.39
CA THR A 368 -3.18 34.29 -5.83
C THR A 368 -4.64 34.17 -6.30
N GLU A 369 -4.97 34.67 -7.50
CA GLU A 369 -6.34 34.66 -8.09
C GLU A 369 -7.04 33.28 -8.12
N CYS A 370 -6.31 32.20 -7.82
CA CYS A 370 -6.89 30.91 -7.45
C CYS A 370 -7.06 30.91 -5.93
N GLU A 371 -8.18 31.46 -5.47
CA GLU A 371 -8.48 31.74 -4.05
C GLU A 371 -8.15 30.55 -3.15
N ASP A 372 -7.47 30.87 -2.06
CA ASP A 372 -7.49 30.08 -0.85
C ASP A 372 -7.11 28.59 -0.95
N ALA A 373 -5.85 28.28 -1.25
CA ALA A 373 -5.29 26.94 -1.06
C ALA A 373 -4.32 26.90 0.14
N ALA A 374 -4.73 26.26 1.25
CA ALA A 374 -3.81 25.87 2.31
C ALA A 374 -3.06 24.61 1.84
N THR A 375 -1.82 24.79 1.41
CA THR A 375 -1.00 23.73 0.79
C THR A 375 0.19 23.37 1.65
N VAL A 376 0.66 22.12 1.53
CA VAL A 376 1.80 21.63 2.31
C VAL A 376 3.06 21.85 1.50
N LEU A 377 4.02 22.60 2.04
CA LEU A 377 5.32 22.75 1.40
C LEU A 377 6.10 21.44 1.50
N VAL A 378 6.51 20.92 0.34
CA VAL A 378 7.15 19.59 0.19
C VAL A 378 8.64 19.72 -0.09
N LYS A 379 9.02 20.83 -0.71
CA LYS A 379 10.36 21.06 -1.25
C LYS A 379 10.54 22.54 -1.55
N ALA A 380 11.71 23.08 -1.18
CA ALA A 380 12.22 24.35 -1.69
C ALA A 380 13.49 24.13 -2.52
N ASN A 381 13.77 25.02 -3.46
CA ASN A 381 14.97 25.06 -4.29
C ASN A 381 15.47 26.49 -4.34
N ASP A 382 16.75 26.71 -4.13
CA ASP A 382 17.45 28.00 -4.23
C ASP A 382 18.73 27.83 -5.07
N ALA A 383 19.63 28.82 -5.03
CA ALA A 383 20.94 28.73 -5.67
C ALA A 383 21.88 27.70 -5.01
N THR A 384 21.72 27.42 -3.70
CA THR A 384 22.57 26.45 -2.98
C THR A 384 22.16 24.99 -3.21
N GLY A 385 20.89 24.73 -3.52
CA GLY A 385 20.44 23.43 -4.02
C GLY A 385 18.97 23.09 -3.76
N LYS A 386 18.75 21.87 -3.28
CA LYS A 386 17.42 21.30 -3.04
C LYS A 386 17.21 21.03 -1.56
N HIS A 387 16.23 21.70 -0.98
CA HIS A 387 15.83 21.57 0.42
C HIS A 387 14.53 20.77 0.51
N VAL A 388 14.55 19.72 1.31
CA VAL A 388 13.38 18.85 1.60
C VAL A 388 13.22 18.57 3.09
N ASP A 389 14.23 18.93 3.89
CA ASP A 389 14.15 18.87 5.33
C ASP A 389 13.35 20.06 5.88
N TYR A 390 12.65 19.83 7.00
CA TYR A 390 11.80 20.83 7.63
C TYR A 390 12.60 22.05 8.11
N ASP A 391 13.70 21.84 8.83
CA ASP A 391 14.48 22.93 9.43
C ASP A 391 15.20 23.73 8.34
N ALA A 392 15.72 23.05 7.32
CA ALA A 392 16.32 23.69 6.14
C ALA A 392 15.31 24.60 5.39
N MET A 393 14.11 24.08 5.08
CA MET A 393 13.06 24.88 4.41
C MET A 393 12.58 26.03 5.30
N TRP A 394 12.43 25.81 6.61
CA TRP A 394 11.93 26.81 7.56
C TRP A 394 12.94 27.94 7.83
N HIS A 395 14.23 27.65 7.75
CA HIS A 395 15.28 28.67 7.78
C HIS A 395 15.33 29.46 6.47
N LEU A 396 15.34 28.77 5.32
CA LEU A 396 15.41 29.38 3.99
C LEU A 396 14.28 30.39 3.73
N LEU A 397 13.05 30.08 4.18
CA LEU A 397 11.91 30.98 4.08
C LEU A 397 12.09 32.27 4.91
N ARG A 398 12.73 32.19 6.08
CA ARG A 398 12.93 33.32 7.01
C ARG A 398 14.12 34.22 6.67
N VAL A 399 15.12 33.72 5.96
CA VAL A 399 16.32 34.49 5.58
C VAL A 399 16.08 35.34 4.31
N HIS A 400 14.86 35.33 3.75
CA HIS A 400 14.52 36.01 2.50
C HIS A 400 15.45 35.66 1.32
N ALA A 401 16.02 34.45 1.31
CA ALA A 401 16.84 33.99 0.20
C ALA A 401 16.00 33.94 -1.09
N ARG A 402 16.46 34.63 -2.13
CA ARG A 402 15.88 34.67 -3.48
C ARG A 402 17.00 34.50 -4.52
N PRO A 403 16.72 33.97 -5.72
CA PRO A 403 15.42 33.45 -6.17
C PRO A 403 15.13 32.09 -5.53
N ILE A 404 13.85 31.77 -5.33
CA ILE A 404 13.43 30.52 -4.67
C ILE A 404 12.26 29.86 -5.41
N LYS A 405 12.35 28.55 -5.60
CA LYS A 405 11.28 27.72 -6.16
C LYS A 405 10.69 26.81 -5.10
N LEU A 406 9.48 27.15 -4.66
CA LEU A 406 8.68 26.38 -3.71
C LEU A 406 7.82 25.34 -4.45
N THR A 407 7.63 24.16 -3.87
CA THR A 407 6.79 23.10 -4.43
C THR A 407 5.85 22.56 -3.36
N PHE A 408 4.56 22.64 -3.65
CA PHE A 408 3.47 22.37 -2.74
C PHE A 408 2.66 21.15 -3.20
N ARG A 409 2.20 20.30 -2.26
CA ARG A 409 1.21 19.26 -2.57
C ARG A 409 -0.18 19.90 -2.58
N LEU A 410 -0.96 19.60 -3.62
CA LEU A 410 -2.38 19.92 -3.66
C LEU A 410 -3.14 19.02 -2.66
N PRO A 411 -4.06 19.57 -1.84
CA PRO A 411 -5.00 18.77 -1.05
C PRO A 411 -5.82 17.82 -1.93
N ILE A 412 -6.21 16.66 -1.38
CA ILE A 412 -7.06 15.72 -2.12
C ILE A 412 -8.52 16.12 -1.92
N SER A 413 -9.15 16.67 -2.96
CA SER A 413 -10.60 16.83 -3.00
C SER A 413 -11.30 15.52 -3.36
N LYS A 414 -12.42 15.24 -2.70
CA LYS A 414 -13.34 14.17 -3.10
C LYS A 414 -14.78 14.59 -2.81
N ASP A 415 -15.61 14.49 -3.84
CA ASP A 415 -17.06 14.62 -3.71
C ASP A 415 -17.73 13.24 -3.65
N GLY A 416 -18.88 13.19 -3.00
CA GLY A 416 -19.77 12.04 -3.06
C GLY A 416 -20.88 12.03 -2.02
N LEU A 417 -21.80 11.09 -2.19
CA LEU A 417 -22.91 10.90 -1.26
C LEU A 417 -22.47 10.02 -0.08
N LEU A 418 -22.66 10.52 1.13
CA LEU A 418 -22.57 9.75 2.38
C LEU A 418 -23.88 9.88 3.15
N ARG A 419 -24.23 8.85 3.91
CA ARG A 419 -25.26 8.97 4.96
C ARG A 419 -24.56 9.38 6.25
N VAL A 420 -25.12 10.33 6.98
CA VAL A 420 -24.53 10.81 8.23
C VAL A 420 -25.49 10.71 9.40
N LYS A 421 -24.92 10.39 10.56
CA LYS A 421 -25.53 10.54 11.87
C LYS A 421 -24.61 11.39 12.76
N THR A 422 -25.15 12.49 13.26
CA THR A 422 -24.54 13.43 14.19
C THR A 422 -25.15 13.27 15.58
N ASP A 423 -24.44 13.77 16.59
CA ASP A 423 -24.97 13.90 17.97
C ASP A 423 -26.05 15.00 18.07
N VAL A 424 -26.04 15.97 17.15
CA VAL A 424 -27.12 16.97 16.93
C VAL A 424 -28.36 16.29 16.34
N PRO A 425 -29.60 16.61 16.79
CA PRO A 425 -30.84 15.96 16.36
C PRO A 425 -31.21 16.29 14.90
N VAL A 426 -30.55 15.59 13.97
CA VAL A 426 -30.93 15.47 12.57
C VAL A 426 -31.67 14.13 12.40
N PRO A 427 -32.79 14.03 11.63
CA PRO A 427 -33.48 12.77 11.39
C PRO A 427 -32.51 11.68 10.93
N HIS A 428 -32.49 10.57 11.68
CA HIS A 428 -31.41 9.59 11.63
C HIS A 428 -31.11 9.07 10.22
N GLY A 429 -29.84 9.15 9.80
CA GLY A 429 -29.36 8.53 8.56
C GLY A 429 -29.73 9.28 7.28
N THR A 430 -29.84 10.62 7.32
CA THR A 430 -30.06 11.42 6.11
C THR A 430 -28.91 11.20 5.12
N LEU A 431 -29.24 10.99 3.84
CA LEU A 431 -28.29 11.04 2.74
C LEU A 431 -27.96 12.51 2.47
N ARG A 432 -26.68 12.89 2.47
CA ARG A 432 -26.22 14.24 2.09
C ARG A 432 -25.08 14.15 1.09
N TRP A 433 -24.95 15.18 0.27
CA TRP A 433 -23.74 15.40 -0.53
C TRP A 433 -22.63 15.91 0.38
N PHE A 434 -21.50 15.23 0.37
CA PHE A 434 -20.29 15.68 1.06
C PHE A 434 -19.24 16.01 0.02
N SER A 435 -18.74 17.23 0.11
CA SER A 435 -17.49 17.60 -0.52
C SER A 435 -16.40 17.62 0.54
N LEU A 436 -15.30 16.90 0.30
CA LEU A 436 -14.05 17.16 1.00
C LEU A 436 -13.36 18.32 0.30
N GLN A 437 -13.80 19.54 0.60
CA GLN A 437 -13.17 20.78 0.21
C GLN A 437 -12.36 21.36 1.39
N LYS A 438 -11.53 22.37 1.11
CA LYS A 438 -10.74 23.07 2.13
C LYS A 438 -11.69 23.75 3.14
N SER A 439 -11.20 23.95 4.37
CA SER A 439 -11.74 24.98 5.27
C SER A 439 -11.73 26.34 4.57
N THR A 440 -12.87 26.77 4.06
CA THR A 440 -13.19 28.18 3.87
C THR A 440 -13.52 28.75 5.24
N ASP A 441 -12.86 29.84 5.62
CA ASP A 441 -13.39 30.70 6.67
C ASP A 441 -14.29 31.73 5.98
N ASP A 442 -15.50 31.91 6.50
CA ASP A 442 -16.50 32.79 5.89
C ASP A 442 -16.04 34.26 5.96
N ASP A 443 -15.96 34.92 4.79
CA ASP A 443 -16.45 36.30 4.55
C ASP A 443 -16.06 36.81 3.14
N ASN A 444 -16.91 36.56 2.12
CA ASN A 444 -17.55 37.67 1.36
C ASN A 444 -18.48 37.25 0.22
N ASP A 445 -19.37 38.18 -0.15
CA ASP A 445 -20.27 38.13 -1.30
C ASP A 445 -19.53 38.14 -2.65
N ASN A 446 -19.73 37.12 -3.50
CA ASN A 446 -20.64 37.24 -4.66
C ASN A 446 -20.63 36.01 -5.61
N LYS A 447 -21.84 35.63 -6.05
CA LYS A 447 -22.14 35.07 -7.39
C LYS A 447 -21.35 33.83 -7.87
N THR A 448 -21.66 32.67 -7.28
CA THR A 448 -22.29 31.57 -8.03
C THR A 448 -23.13 30.72 -7.08
N THR A 449 -24.24 30.15 -7.57
CA THR A 449 -25.29 29.55 -6.73
C THR A 449 -24.96 28.14 -6.22
N THR A 450 -23.84 27.97 -5.53
CA THR A 450 -23.61 26.81 -4.67
C THR A 450 -24.23 27.09 -3.30
N PRO A 451 -25.17 26.27 -2.79
CA PRO A 451 -25.73 26.47 -1.46
C PRO A 451 -24.64 26.30 -0.40
N ALA A 452 -24.64 27.19 0.60
CA ALA A 452 -23.65 27.19 1.67
C ALA A 452 -23.53 25.80 2.35
N PRO A 453 -22.31 25.33 2.68
CA PRO A 453 -22.10 23.99 3.21
C PRO A 453 -22.78 23.82 4.56
N LEU A 454 -23.71 22.86 4.65
CA LEU A 454 -24.51 22.61 5.86
C LEU A 454 -23.66 22.31 7.12
N HIS A 455 -22.46 21.74 6.95
CA HIS A 455 -21.46 21.57 8.00
C HIS A 455 -20.06 21.58 7.39
N VAL A 456 -19.13 22.34 7.99
CA VAL A 456 -17.69 22.30 7.68
C VAL A 456 -16.97 21.57 8.80
N LEU A 457 -16.14 20.57 8.45
CA LEU A 457 -15.39 19.77 9.42
C LEU A 457 -13.88 19.98 9.20
N ARG A 458 -13.24 20.67 10.15
CA ARG A 458 -11.77 20.85 10.15
C ARG A 458 -11.10 19.52 10.55
N LEU A 459 -10.24 18.98 9.68
CA LEU A 459 -9.56 17.69 9.91
C LEU A 459 -8.39 17.76 10.92
N ARG A 460 -8.03 18.95 11.39
CA ARG A 460 -7.04 19.16 12.45
C ARG A 460 -7.55 18.51 13.74
N ASP A 461 -6.66 17.84 14.46
CA ASP A 461 -6.97 17.14 15.73
C ASP A 461 -8.13 16.13 15.64
N CYS A 462 -8.47 15.69 14.42
CA CYS A 462 -9.37 14.58 14.16
C CYS A 462 -8.63 13.23 14.09
N SER A 463 -9.37 12.16 14.32
CA SER A 463 -9.01 10.78 13.99
C SER A 463 -10.16 10.09 13.25
N VAL A 464 -9.85 9.11 12.40
CA VAL A 464 -10.87 8.37 11.64
C VAL A 464 -10.70 6.86 11.81
N THR A 465 -11.77 6.20 12.24
CA THR A 465 -11.79 4.77 12.60
C THR A 465 -12.99 4.06 11.95
N LEU A 466 -12.91 2.72 11.82
CA LEU A 466 -14.08 1.92 11.43
C LEU A 466 -15.04 1.81 12.62
N LEU A 467 -16.35 1.95 12.38
CA LEU A 467 -17.37 1.64 13.39
C LEU A 467 -17.33 0.13 13.70
N ARG A 468 -17.36 -0.23 14.99
CA ARG A 468 -17.35 -1.61 15.47
C ARG A 468 -18.58 -1.90 16.33
N ASP A 469 -18.98 -3.16 16.41
CA ASP A 469 -19.98 -3.71 17.36
C ASP A 469 -19.62 -3.50 18.85
N LEU A 470 -18.42 -3.02 19.14
CA LEU A 470 -17.91 -2.68 20.47
C LEU A 470 -18.01 -1.18 20.80
N ASP A 471 -18.32 -0.34 19.82
CA ASP A 471 -18.51 1.09 20.07
C ASP A 471 -19.86 1.31 20.78
N PRO A 472 -19.91 2.08 21.88
CA PRO A 472 -21.17 2.49 22.46
C PRO A 472 -21.90 3.43 21.50
N ASP A 473 -23.20 3.19 21.39
CA ASP A 473 -24.16 3.81 20.48
C ASP A 473 -23.95 3.53 18.99
N PHE A 474 -25.03 3.81 18.24
CA PHE A 474 -25.16 3.69 16.78
C PHE A 474 -25.45 2.27 16.23
N GLY A 475 -26.63 2.13 15.62
CA GLY A 475 -27.17 0.85 15.15
C GLY A 475 -26.58 0.33 13.83
N HIS A 476 -27.17 -0.77 13.34
CA HIS A 476 -26.62 -1.57 12.24
C HIS A 476 -26.66 -0.87 10.87
N MET A 477 -25.59 -0.16 10.53
CA MET A 477 -25.40 0.50 9.23
C MET A 477 -24.11 -0.01 8.55
N PRO A 478 -24.16 -0.48 7.29
CA PRO A 478 -22.97 -1.02 6.61
C PRO A 478 -21.99 0.09 6.20
N ASN A 479 -20.76 -0.30 5.85
CA ASN A 479 -19.72 0.57 5.30
C ASN A 479 -19.42 1.81 6.17
N CYS A 480 -19.51 1.67 7.49
CA CYS A 480 -19.44 2.77 8.44
C CYS A 480 -18.03 3.11 8.93
N PHE A 481 -17.78 4.41 9.06
CA PHE A 481 -16.59 4.97 9.70
C PHE A 481 -16.96 6.19 10.55
N VAL A 482 -16.21 6.40 11.63
CA VAL A 482 -16.42 7.50 12.57
C VAL A 482 -15.25 8.47 12.44
N LEU A 483 -15.56 9.75 12.23
CA LEU A 483 -14.62 10.85 12.45
C LEU A 483 -14.80 11.33 13.89
N THR A 484 -13.72 11.32 14.66
CA THR A 484 -13.70 11.74 16.06
C THR A 484 -12.80 12.95 16.20
N TYR A 485 -13.36 14.10 16.58
CA TYR A 485 -12.61 15.30 16.90
C TYR A 485 -12.30 15.34 18.39
N SER A 486 -11.02 15.48 18.72
CA SER A 486 -10.52 15.54 20.10
C SER A 486 -9.78 16.86 20.28
N PRO A 487 -10.39 17.90 20.91
CA PRO A 487 -9.72 19.18 21.08
C PRO A 487 -8.42 19.01 21.90
N PRO A 488 -7.34 19.76 21.57
CA PRO A 488 -6.12 19.72 22.35
C PRO A 488 -6.38 20.20 23.78
N PRO A 489 -5.71 19.62 24.80
CA PRO A 489 -5.89 20.04 26.20
C PRO A 489 -5.50 21.50 26.35
N VAL A 490 -6.44 22.32 26.83
CA VAL A 490 -6.24 23.77 26.96
C VAL A 490 -5.16 24.04 28.00
N SER A 491 -4.01 24.56 27.57
CA SER A 491 -2.99 25.08 28.50
C SER A 491 -3.54 26.31 29.22
N SER A 492 -3.44 26.32 30.54
CA SER A 492 -4.03 27.33 31.43
C SER A 492 -3.36 28.72 31.39
N SER A 493 -2.66 29.06 30.30
CA SER A 493 -1.67 30.15 30.24
C SER A 493 -1.87 31.14 29.08
N SER A 494 -3.08 31.25 28.50
CA SER A 494 -3.37 32.26 27.45
C SER A 494 -4.46 33.25 27.88
N PRO A 495 -4.13 34.55 28.09
CA PRO A 495 -5.08 35.56 28.51
C PRO A 495 -5.70 36.30 27.32
N MET A 496 -6.60 35.65 26.59
CA MET A 496 -7.56 36.35 25.70
C MET A 496 -8.99 35.94 26.01
N LYS A 497 -9.85 36.94 26.21
CA LYS A 497 -11.27 36.77 26.56
C LYS A 497 -12.00 36.02 25.42
N PRO A 498 -12.63 34.87 25.68
CA PRO A 498 -13.48 34.24 24.68
C PRO A 498 -14.81 34.99 24.57
N HIS A 499 -15.27 35.21 23.33
CA HIS A 499 -16.69 35.49 23.09
C HIS A 499 -17.57 34.32 23.57
N ALA A 500 -18.83 34.63 23.87
CA ALA A 500 -19.73 33.74 24.60
C ALA A 500 -20.15 32.48 23.81
N ALA A 501 -19.37 31.42 23.96
CA ALA A 501 -19.84 30.04 23.86
C ALA A 501 -19.92 29.46 25.28
N THR A 502 -20.99 28.75 25.61
CA THR A 502 -21.23 28.18 26.93
C THR A 502 -20.14 27.18 27.30
N ALA A 503 -19.74 27.16 28.58
CA ALA A 503 -18.57 26.40 29.04
C ALA A 503 -18.72 24.86 28.89
N ASP A 504 -19.95 24.37 28.72
CA ASP A 504 -20.29 22.93 28.62
C ASP A 504 -20.03 22.28 27.24
N GLU A 505 -19.70 23.06 26.20
CA GLU A 505 -19.44 22.51 24.85
C GLU A 505 -17.95 22.37 24.50
N LYS A 506 -17.07 23.18 25.10
CA LYS A 506 -15.64 23.23 24.70
C LYS A 506 -14.84 21.95 24.96
N ASP A 507 -15.26 21.14 25.93
CA ASP A 507 -14.53 19.93 26.35
C ASP A 507 -15.12 18.62 25.79
N LYS A 508 -16.13 18.68 24.91
CA LYS A 508 -16.79 17.48 24.37
C LYS A 508 -16.09 16.96 23.10
N CYS A 509 -15.67 15.70 23.17
CA CYS A 509 -15.22 14.93 22.03
C CYS A 509 -16.39 14.69 21.05
N HIS A 510 -16.37 15.33 19.89
CA HIS A 510 -17.46 15.22 18.90
C HIS A 510 -17.24 14.01 17.97
N ARG A 511 -18.26 13.18 17.78
CA ARG A 511 -18.21 11.99 16.91
C ARG A 511 -19.20 12.15 15.76
N THR A 512 -18.72 12.11 14.53
CA THR A 512 -19.57 12.10 13.33
C THR A 512 -19.48 10.74 12.66
N LEU A 513 -20.62 10.05 12.54
CA LEU A 513 -20.72 8.75 11.88
C LEU A 513 -21.10 8.94 10.40
N PHE A 514 -20.29 8.35 9.52
CA PHE A 514 -20.51 8.30 8.08
C PHE A 514 -20.74 6.87 7.63
N SER A 515 -21.64 6.68 6.65
CA SER A 515 -21.78 5.43 5.88
C SER A 515 -21.66 5.70 4.39
N ALA A 516 -20.79 4.92 3.74
CA ALA A 516 -20.59 4.96 2.30
C ALA A 516 -21.50 3.96 1.55
N SER A 517 -21.79 4.26 0.28
CA SER A 517 -22.61 3.41 -0.59
C SER A 517 -22.03 2.00 -0.80
N SER A 518 -20.71 1.82 -0.67
CA SER A 518 -20.03 0.53 -0.80
C SER A 518 -18.78 0.44 0.07
N ALA A 519 -18.29 -0.77 0.31
CA ALA A 519 -17.04 -0.99 1.02
C ALA A 519 -15.83 -0.40 0.28
N LYS A 520 -15.88 -0.30 -1.06
CA LYS A 520 -14.83 0.37 -1.86
C LYS A 520 -14.81 1.87 -1.58
N GLU A 521 -15.98 2.51 -1.61
CA GLU A 521 -16.12 3.93 -1.26
C GLU A 521 -15.72 4.19 0.20
N CYS A 522 -16.11 3.31 1.14
CA CYS A 522 -15.69 3.40 2.54
C CYS A 522 -14.16 3.42 2.68
N VAL A 523 -13.47 2.45 2.06
CA VAL A 523 -11.99 2.42 2.05
C VAL A 523 -11.42 3.67 1.40
N LEU A 524 -11.98 4.16 0.29
CA LEU A 524 -11.49 5.37 -0.39
C LEU A 524 -11.64 6.62 0.50
N TRP A 525 -12.84 6.88 1.02
CA TRP A 525 -13.12 7.97 1.94
C TRP A 525 -12.21 7.94 3.17
N MET A 526 -12.12 6.78 3.85
CA MET A 526 -11.23 6.63 5.00
C MET A 526 -9.76 6.82 4.64
N SER A 527 -9.30 6.33 3.49
CA SER A 527 -7.89 6.47 3.09
C SER A 527 -7.53 7.92 2.79
N ILE A 528 -8.43 8.67 2.14
CA ILE A 528 -8.21 10.11 1.90
C ILE A 528 -8.21 10.87 3.22
N LEU A 529 -9.20 10.64 4.08
CA LEU A 529 -9.25 11.25 5.42
C LEU A 529 -8.01 10.91 6.25
N GLN A 530 -7.53 9.65 6.24
CA GLN A 530 -6.29 9.26 6.93
C GLN A 530 -5.06 9.95 6.32
N VAL A 531 -4.96 10.12 4.99
CA VAL A 531 -3.84 10.86 4.37
C VAL A 531 -3.84 12.31 4.82
N GLU A 532 -4.97 13.00 4.71
CA GLU A 532 -5.08 14.41 5.09
C GLU A 532 -4.83 14.60 6.60
N ILE A 533 -5.49 13.81 7.46
CA ILE A 533 -5.30 13.84 8.92
C ILE A 533 -3.85 13.56 9.31
N CYS A 534 -3.18 12.53 8.74
CA CYS A 534 -1.78 12.26 9.05
C CYS A 534 -0.85 13.38 8.56
N THR A 535 -1.16 13.97 7.40
CA THR A 535 -0.42 15.12 6.86
C THR A 535 -0.56 16.35 7.77
N PHE A 536 -1.78 16.69 8.20
CA PHE A 536 -2.04 17.77 9.18
C PHE A 536 -1.36 17.49 10.51
N ASN A 537 -1.41 16.25 11.01
CA ASN A 537 -0.70 15.80 12.22
C ASN A 537 0.83 15.76 12.09
N GLY A 538 1.39 16.18 10.95
CA GLY A 538 2.84 16.30 10.74
C GLY A 538 3.58 14.98 10.56
N ASP A 539 2.88 13.89 10.23
CA ASP A 539 3.50 12.58 10.01
C ASP A 539 4.43 12.63 8.78
N THR A 540 5.67 12.18 8.97
CA THR A 540 6.67 12.15 7.90
C THR A 540 6.49 10.97 6.94
N ALA A 541 5.89 9.86 7.37
CA ALA A 541 5.69 8.65 6.57
C ALA A 541 4.53 8.76 5.57
N TYR A 542 3.51 9.57 5.89
CA TYR A 542 2.33 9.81 5.03
C TYR A 542 2.26 11.23 4.46
N GLY A 543 3.20 12.10 4.81
CA GLY A 543 3.31 13.40 4.15
C GLY A 543 3.75 13.27 2.69
N PRO A 544 3.46 14.29 1.86
CA PRO A 544 3.88 14.31 0.46
C PRO A 544 5.38 14.07 0.27
N THR A 545 5.71 13.41 -0.85
CA THR A 545 7.09 13.26 -1.33
C THR A 545 7.23 13.96 -2.68
N ALA A 546 8.38 14.56 -2.96
CA ALA A 546 8.55 15.31 -4.20
C ALA A 546 8.36 14.40 -5.43
N PRO A 547 7.56 14.80 -6.44
CA PRO A 547 7.14 13.90 -7.52
C PRO A 547 8.37 13.36 -8.29
N PRO A 548 8.38 12.07 -8.66
CA PRO A 548 9.45 11.44 -9.42
C PRO A 548 9.60 12.06 -10.82
N LEU A 549 10.78 11.88 -11.43
CA LEU A 549 11.13 12.47 -12.72
C LEU A 549 10.12 12.16 -13.85
N ALA A 550 9.58 10.93 -13.87
CA ALA A 550 8.56 10.52 -14.82
C ALA A 550 7.22 11.26 -14.64
N GLU A 551 6.81 11.49 -13.38
CA GLU A 551 5.57 12.21 -13.08
C GLU A 551 5.71 13.72 -13.33
N ARG A 552 6.89 14.29 -13.10
CA ARG A 552 7.18 15.67 -13.54
C ARG A 552 7.05 15.82 -15.04
N ARG A 553 7.62 14.89 -15.83
CA ARG A 553 7.46 14.86 -17.29
C ARG A 553 5.99 14.74 -17.69
N ARG A 554 5.20 13.90 -17.02
CA ARG A 554 3.75 13.79 -17.23
C ARG A 554 3.03 15.10 -16.93
N ASN A 555 3.35 15.79 -15.84
CA ASN A 555 2.72 17.06 -15.47
C ASN A 555 3.13 18.19 -16.44
N THR A 556 4.37 18.22 -16.92
CA THR A 556 4.80 19.13 -18.01
C THR A 556 4.04 18.83 -19.30
N PHE A 557 3.87 17.56 -19.66
CA PHE A 557 3.07 17.15 -20.82
C PHE A 557 1.61 17.56 -20.67
N VAL A 558 0.98 17.34 -19.51
CA VAL A 558 -0.40 17.80 -19.22
C VAL A 558 -0.50 19.33 -19.26
N SER A 559 0.50 20.08 -18.79
CA SER A 559 0.49 21.55 -18.93
C SER A 559 0.63 22.00 -20.38
N HIS A 560 1.45 21.32 -21.20
CA HIS A 560 1.55 21.60 -22.63
C HIS A 560 0.25 21.26 -23.36
N VAL A 561 -0.35 20.10 -23.07
CA VAL A 561 -1.67 19.70 -23.60
C VAL A 561 -2.75 20.68 -23.16
N LYS A 562 -2.72 21.19 -21.93
CA LYS A 562 -3.64 22.25 -21.49
C LYS A 562 -3.41 23.55 -22.28
N VAL A 563 -2.18 24.02 -22.43
CA VAL A 563 -1.88 25.23 -23.25
C VAL A 563 -2.30 25.05 -24.71
N VAL A 564 -2.14 23.86 -25.28
CA VAL A 564 -2.63 23.54 -26.63
C VAL A 564 -4.16 23.51 -26.66
N ALA A 565 -4.83 22.86 -25.71
CA ALA A 565 -6.29 22.83 -25.61
C ALA A 565 -6.86 24.24 -25.42
N ASP A 566 -6.32 25.04 -24.49
CA ASP A 566 -6.71 26.43 -24.27
C ASP A 566 -6.53 27.25 -25.56
N LYS A 567 -5.45 27.07 -26.33
CA LYS A 567 -5.26 27.73 -27.64
C LYS A 567 -6.20 27.24 -28.75
N VAL A 568 -6.53 25.94 -28.77
CA VAL A 568 -7.41 25.32 -29.78
C VAL A 568 -8.88 25.65 -29.52
N TYR A 569 -9.29 25.67 -28.25
CA TYR A 569 -10.68 25.89 -27.81
C TYR A 569 -11.00 27.33 -27.40
N ALA A 570 -10.01 28.26 -27.34
CA ALA A 570 -10.27 29.68 -27.09
C ALA A 570 -11.07 30.40 -28.21
N LYS A 571 -11.29 29.77 -29.37
CA LYS A 571 -12.18 30.31 -30.41
C LYS A 571 -13.67 30.05 -30.12
N THR A 572 -14.18 30.68 -29.06
CA THR A 572 -15.62 30.97 -28.84
C THR A 572 -15.80 32.01 -27.72
N LYS A 573 -15.24 33.21 -27.93
CA LYS A 573 -15.74 34.44 -27.30
C LYS A 573 -16.00 35.45 -28.39
N ASP A 574 -17.25 35.90 -28.47
CA ASP A 574 -17.72 36.76 -29.55
C ASP A 574 -17.02 38.11 -29.58
N THR A 575 -16.44 38.45 -30.74
CA THR A 575 -16.05 39.83 -31.09
C THR A 575 -16.91 40.30 -32.24
N SER A 576 -18.14 40.72 -31.93
CA SER A 576 -19.07 41.34 -32.87
C SER A 576 -19.37 42.78 -32.48
N THR A 577 -18.36 43.65 -32.59
CA THR A 577 -18.49 45.11 -32.69
C THR A 577 -17.22 45.71 -33.32
N HIS A 578 -17.23 45.91 -34.64
CA HIS A 578 -16.49 47.00 -35.28
C HIS A 578 -17.21 48.32 -34.97
N PRO A 579 -16.51 49.47 -34.83
CA PRO A 579 -15.86 50.20 -35.93
C PRO A 579 -14.47 50.76 -35.54
N GLU A 580 -13.67 51.46 -36.34
CA GLU A 580 -13.61 51.72 -37.80
C GLU A 580 -12.11 51.91 -38.19
N GLU A 581 -11.83 52.18 -39.45
CA GLU A 581 -10.50 52.15 -40.09
C GLU A 581 -9.54 53.31 -39.67
N GLY A 582 -8.23 53.06 -39.84
CA GLY A 582 -7.15 54.05 -39.71
C GLY A 582 -5.83 53.43 -40.20
N GLU A 583 -5.16 54.10 -41.14
CA GLU A 583 -4.12 53.53 -42.02
C GLU A 583 -2.66 53.72 -41.52
N GLU A 584 -1.69 53.30 -42.36
CA GLU A 584 -0.24 53.58 -42.35
C GLU A 584 0.64 52.79 -41.33
N GLU A 585 1.85 52.28 -41.66
CA GLU A 585 2.57 52.24 -42.94
C GLU A 585 3.57 51.04 -43.03
N ARG A 586 4.20 50.85 -44.21
CA ARG A 586 5.09 49.72 -44.56
C ARG A 586 6.55 49.88 -44.11
N GLY A 587 7.27 48.75 -44.04
CA GLY A 587 8.73 48.68 -44.20
C GLY A 587 9.16 47.30 -44.75
N ASN A 588 9.69 47.27 -45.98
CA ASN A 588 10.13 46.06 -46.70
C ASN A 588 11.58 45.67 -46.38
N GLU A 589 11.97 44.42 -46.68
CA GLU A 589 13.19 44.11 -47.46
C GLU A 589 13.12 42.69 -48.10
N GLU A 590 13.83 42.51 -49.23
CA GLU A 590 13.65 41.44 -50.25
C GLU A 590 15.04 40.81 -50.62
N ASP A 591 15.24 39.67 -51.31
CA ASP A 591 14.38 38.68 -52.00
C ASP A 591 15.10 37.28 -52.04
N GLY A 592 14.53 36.24 -52.68
CA GLY A 592 15.28 35.03 -53.07
C GLY A 592 14.48 33.84 -53.63
N GLU A 593 14.28 33.77 -54.95
CA GLU A 593 13.56 32.68 -55.66
C GLU A 593 14.32 31.33 -55.79
N GLY A 594 13.56 30.25 -56.06
CA GLY A 594 14.10 28.95 -56.52
C GLY A 594 13.02 27.91 -56.88
N ALA A 595 12.87 27.58 -58.18
CA ALA A 595 11.71 26.85 -58.71
C ALA A 595 11.76 25.30 -58.64
N ARG A 596 10.58 24.65 -58.69
CA ARG A 596 10.37 23.20 -58.83
C ARG A 596 10.33 22.74 -60.31
N PRO A 597 10.86 21.56 -60.65
CA PRO A 597 10.46 20.77 -61.82
C PRO A 597 9.48 19.62 -61.46
N PRO A 598 8.66 19.10 -62.42
CA PRO A 598 7.72 18.00 -62.19
C PRO A 598 8.27 16.61 -62.60
N PRO A 599 7.74 15.49 -62.06
CA PRO A 599 8.03 14.13 -62.53
C PRO A 599 7.12 13.68 -63.70
N PRO A 600 7.52 12.65 -64.49
CA PRO A 600 6.85 12.24 -65.73
C PRO A 600 5.71 11.23 -65.54
N ALA A 601 4.99 10.96 -66.64
CA ALA A 601 3.79 10.13 -66.71
C ALA A 601 4.04 8.60 -66.62
N ALA A 602 2.97 7.87 -66.33
CA ALA A 602 2.95 6.42 -66.13
C ALA A 602 2.75 5.62 -67.43
N ASP A 603 3.19 4.36 -67.42
CA ASP A 603 2.75 3.30 -68.32
C ASP A 603 2.43 2.01 -67.52
N LEU A 604 1.30 1.41 -67.87
CA LEU A 604 0.81 0.06 -67.57
C LEU A 604 0.61 -0.63 -68.95
N PRO A 605 0.42 -1.97 -69.12
CA PRO A 605 -0.34 -2.83 -68.21
C PRO A 605 -0.08 -4.38 -68.22
N LEU A 606 -0.98 -5.10 -67.52
CA LEU A 606 -1.45 -6.49 -67.71
C LEU A 606 -0.73 -7.69 -67.03
N ASP A 607 -1.36 -8.12 -65.92
CA ASP A 607 -2.16 -9.37 -65.80
C ASP A 607 -1.55 -10.61 -65.12
N GLY A 608 -2.35 -11.27 -64.27
CA GLY A 608 -2.06 -12.63 -63.75
C GLY A 608 -2.23 -12.93 -62.25
N GLY A 609 -3.45 -12.86 -61.70
CA GLY A 609 -3.95 -13.92 -60.78
C GLY A 609 -3.90 -13.73 -59.24
N ASP A 610 -5.08 -14.00 -58.64
CA ASP A 610 -5.41 -14.45 -57.28
C ASP A 610 -5.30 -13.48 -56.07
N ASP A 611 -6.47 -13.22 -55.47
CA ASP A 611 -6.69 -12.47 -54.22
C ASP A 611 -6.37 -13.32 -52.97
N ASP A 612 -5.70 -12.72 -51.97
CA ASP A 612 -6.12 -12.72 -50.54
C ASP A 612 -5.17 -11.85 -49.68
N ASP A 613 -5.73 -10.82 -49.04
CA ASP A 613 -5.20 -10.07 -47.87
C ASP A 613 -3.80 -9.41 -47.90
N ASP A 614 -3.64 -8.33 -48.68
CA ASP A 614 -2.64 -7.27 -48.44
C ASP A 614 -3.32 -5.99 -47.88
N LEU A 615 -3.10 -5.67 -46.59
CA LEU A 615 -3.58 -4.42 -45.95
C LEU A 615 -2.52 -3.69 -45.08
N ASP A 616 -1.23 -4.03 -45.24
CA ASP A 616 -0.10 -3.45 -44.48
C ASP A 616 0.76 -2.46 -45.30
N ALA A 617 0.22 -1.83 -46.35
CA ALA A 617 0.98 -1.02 -47.33
C ALA A 617 0.55 0.46 -47.50
N ILE A 618 0.50 1.24 -46.40
CA ILE A 618 0.38 2.73 -46.36
C ILE A 618 1.02 3.20 -45.03
N ASP A 619 1.97 4.13 -44.89
CA ASP A 619 2.74 5.03 -45.77
C ASP A 619 4.18 5.12 -45.17
N ASP A 620 5.26 4.95 -45.95
CA ASP A 620 6.64 5.25 -45.50
C ASP A 620 7.05 6.73 -45.73
N ASP A 621 6.16 7.55 -46.28
CA ASP A 621 6.42 8.94 -46.70
C ASP A 621 6.59 9.96 -45.54
N ASP A 622 6.41 9.56 -44.28
CA ASP A 622 6.57 10.47 -43.14
C ASP A 622 8.05 10.74 -42.76
N GLU A 623 9.03 9.99 -43.29
CA GLU A 623 10.44 10.12 -42.89
C GLU A 623 11.07 11.49 -43.23
N PHE A 624 10.58 12.19 -44.26
CA PHE A 624 11.11 13.48 -44.70
C PHE A 624 10.42 14.71 -44.08
N LEU A 625 9.37 14.53 -43.27
CA LEU A 625 8.66 15.63 -42.61
C LEU A 625 9.35 16.06 -41.30
N SER A 626 9.30 17.37 -41.00
CA SER A 626 9.74 17.88 -39.70
C SER A 626 8.85 17.40 -38.56
N VAL A 627 9.36 17.42 -37.33
CA VAL A 627 8.61 16.96 -36.14
C VAL A 627 7.28 17.73 -35.99
N THR A 628 7.26 19.02 -36.30
CA THR A 628 6.06 19.87 -36.22
C THR A 628 5.01 19.45 -37.26
N GLU A 629 5.44 19.14 -38.49
CA GLU A 629 4.56 18.70 -39.58
C GLU A 629 4.00 17.30 -39.31
N ARG A 630 4.82 16.35 -38.84
CA ARG A 630 4.33 15.01 -38.42
C ARG A 630 3.27 15.14 -37.32
N LEU A 631 3.50 16.00 -36.33
CA LEU A 631 2.51 16.24 -35.27
C LEU A 631 1.20 16.86 -35.83
N HIS A 632 1.28 17.81 -36.75
CA HIS A 632 0.08 18.34 -37.42
C HIS A 632 -0.66 17.26 -38.21
N ARG A 633 0.07 16.48 -39.02
CA ARG A 633 -0.48 15.41 -39.87
C ARG A 633 -1.17 14.31 -39.04
N HIS A 634 -0.56 13.88 -37.93
CA HIS A 634 -1.11 12.83 -37.05
C HIS A 634 -2.22 13.29 -36.11
N PHE A 635 -2.18 14.52 -35.58
CA PHE A 635 -3.15 14.99 -34.57
C PHE A 635 -4.24 15.91 -35.09
N VAL A 636 -4.10 16.47 -36.30
CA VAL A 636 -5.10 17.35 -36.93
C VAL A 636 -5.64 16.73 -38.21
N GLU A 637 -4.77 16.41 -39.18
CA GLU A 637 -5.22 16.00 -40.52
C GLU A 637 -5.77 14.57 -40.57
N ARG A 638 -5.05 13.56 -40.06
CA ARG A 638 -5.53 12.16 -40.06
C ARG A 638 -6.85 12.00 -39.27
N PRO A 639 -7.02 12.59 -38.07
CA PRO A 639 -8.31 12.58 -37.37
C PRO A 639 -9.40 13.34 -38.13
N GLY A 640 -9.06 14.47 -38.77
CA GLY A 640 -9.99 15.24 -39.61
C GLY A 640 -10.51 14.43 -40.80
N ARG A 641 -9.62 13.77 -41.55
CA ARG A 641 -9.97 12.87 -42.66
C ARG A 641 -10.79 11.67 -42.20
N TYR A 642 -10.45 11.05 -41.07
CA TYR A 642 -11.23 9.97 -40.48
C TYR A 642 -12.66 10.42 -40.12
N LEU A 643 -12.81 11.65 -39.57
CA LEU A 643 -14.11 12.23 -39.24
C LEU A 643 -14.92 12.69 -40.47
N GLN A 644 -14.28 13.01 -41.59
CA GLN A 644 -14.96 13.24 -42.87
C GLN A 644 -15.41 11.92 -43.50
N ALA A 645 -14.50 10.94 -43.62
CA ALA A 645 -14.82 9.61 -44.15
C ALA A 645 -15.95 8.93 -43.37
N THR A 646 -15.91 8.95 -42.03
CA THR A 646 -17.00 8.39 -41.20
C THR A 646 -18.31 9.19 -41.27
N LYS A 647 -18.29 10.49 -41.64
CA LYS A 647 -19.52 11.23 -41.94
C LYS A 647 -20.10 10.85 -43.30
N GLU A 648 -19.26 10.72 -44.32
CA GLU A 648 -19.67 10.32 -45.67
C GLU A 648 -20.21 8.88 -45.67
N ASP A 649 -19.55 7.96 -44.96
CA ASP A 649 -19.98 6.58 -44.76
C ASP A 649 -21.28 6.47 -43.93
N VAL A 650 -21.53 7.39 -43.00
CA VAL A 650 -22.84 7.51 -42.32
C VAL A 650 -23.91 8.04 -43.28
N VAL A 651 -23.61 9.04 -44.10
CA VAL A 651 -24.57 9.57 -45.09
C VAL A 651 -24.95 8.50 -46.11
N GLN A 652 -23.97 7.77 -46.67
CA GLN A 652 -24.20 6.67 -47.62
C GLN A 652 -24.99 5.48 -47.04
N ARG A 653 -24.99 5.28 -45.71
CA ARG A 653 -25.80 4.26 -45.02
C ARG A 653 -27.20 4.75 -44.62
N THR A 654 -27.51 6.02 -44.88
CA THR A 654 -28.82 6.64 -44.58
C THR A 654 -29.57 7.13 -45.82
N ALA A 655 -28.98 6.94 -47.01
CA ALA A 655 -29.61 7.05 -48.32
C ALA A 655 -29.98 5.66 -48.85
#